data_AF-A0A7L8AH23-F1
#
_entry.id   AF-A0A7L8AH23-F1
#
_cell.length_a   1.000
_cell.length_b   1.000
_cell.length_c   1.000
_cell.angle_alpha   90.00
_cell.angle_beta   90.00
_cell.angle_gamma   90.00
#
_symmetry.space_group_name_H-M   'P 1'
#
loop_
_entity.id
_entity.type
_entity.pdbx_description
1 polymer ?
#
loop_
_entity_poly.entity_id
_entity_poly.type
_entity_poly.pdbx_seq_one_letter_code
_entity_poly.pdbx_strand_id
1 'polypeptide(L)'
;MKLRLLKNLLLFFMIAVCSTYGQTWQLEGNAEFTTAAARVSIAIDNNETPFVAYSDKSSDGKLHIKKFDGTNWIEVGDVASTAGMIPEMIVLRINPVTNQPWVVYKNTSTNKIDLISYDGSNWVDEGTSIGNFQPYSKIVFNIDANGNPVLAAQATTSPSYQIKLRLYAKRSANWVKEKEYTIFSNAYDLGNANTLVISEYYTFANRTRNLLKTLEYDGTTWNQTHGSVKLNSGGDNGYCDGMAAAESGPTNKFLYDYRRGNNAERQLRFENESAITGNNQIPSSNIYGLEYVSVGGKYYVMHYNPSSDLKIYEYSEAANTKTDLNINLNFAGITPSSQIKLNKAKDKLYLAYLDLTSQKVTVKYYTILPPRSVIYVNESAKGANSGNSWTDAYTSLNDALDNADANFSEIWVAKGTYKPHASDRSKAFGLSGLKLFGGFLGNETLKKERDVKTNITILSGDLNSDDTGVEFTTTTRNENSYNVVKVLGSNSEIDGFTIQDGQADGSNADLQEGSAIFINSSLENVTISNCILKNNLVKRGGTIRAVDMSGSLKIENTSIHNNLGLFGTVLYSRANAGKILDIDIINCLIYDNKLNNAGDATSPGVVAWFRQDSNATQNIKVINSTFTANTYISAGNSESTVLNASTGSGGMVNLETSNSIYYGNFSNSNSFLKSLGNSTSQSNANLKAYNCIAQDFMNKVAGTNKANIIANNPEFTDISLKDFTLSSTSPAIDSGDNTKLPASITKDILGNERIFNTTIDMGAFEFGSSPLSLNNVDLLENKITIFPNPANNFINIKTDSNTILVRMFNLLGKQVLKTDAKNIDISNLRKGIYLLKITTENGKQIIRKMLKN
;
A
#
# COMPACT_ATOMS: atom_id res chain seq x y z
N MET A 1 13.27 42.23 24.44
CA MET A 1 12.68 42.58 23.13
C MET A 1 13.12 41.62 22.01
N LYS A 2 14.42 41.30 21.85
CA LYS A 2 14.93 40.35 20.84
C LYS A 2 14.38 38.91 20.93
N LEU A 3 14.10 38.38 22.13
CA LEU A 3 13.51 37.04 22.31
C LEU A 3 12.03 36.95 21.91
N ARG A 4 11.28 38.05 21.98
CA ARG A 4 9.87 38.13 21.56
C ARG A 4 9.74 38.28 20.04
N LEU A 5 10.66 39.00 19.39
CA LEU A 5 10.76 39.00 17.93
C LEU A 5 11.14 37.62 17.39
N LEU A 6 12.08 36.91 18.02
CA LEU A 6 12.48 35.56 17.58
C LEU A 6 11.35 34.54 17.75
N LYS A 7 10.58 34.60 18.86
CA LYS A 7 9.38 33.76 19.05
C LYS A 7 8.27 34.08 18.06
N ASN A 8 8.04 35.36 17.74
CA ASN A 8 7.02 35.73 16.76
C ASN A 8 7.45 35.41 15.32
N LEU A 9 8.76 35.46 15.01
CA LEU A 9 9.30 35.03 13.71
C LEU A 9 9.25 33.49 13.57
N LEU A 10 9.50 32.73 14.65
CA LEU A 10 9.35 31.27 14.69
C LEU A 10 7.87 30.83 14.62
N LEU A 11 6.97 31.61 15.23
CA LEU A 11 5.53 31.35 15.18
C LEU A 11 4.94 31.72 13.81
N PHE A 12 5.47 32.74 13.13
CA PHE A 12 5.14 33.04 11.73
C PHE A 12 5.71 31.98 10.77
N PHE A 13 6.89 31.40 11.07
CA PHE A 13 7.43 30.27 10.32
C PHE A 13 6.69 28.94 10.59
N MET A 14 6.15 28.72 11.79
CA MET A 14 5.33 27.53 12.08
C MET A 14 3.89 27.62 11.55
N ILE A 15 3.29 28.82 11.53
CA ILE A 15 1.94 29.01 10.96
C ILE A 15 1.99 29.00 9.42
N ALA A 16 3.15 29.27 8.81
CA ALA A 16 3.35 29.13 7.36
C ALA A 16 3.51 27.66 6.87
N VAL A 17 3.53 26.67 7.77
CA VAL A 17 3.66 25.24 7.41
C VAL A 17 2.38 24.46 7.74
N CYS A 18 1.36 25.13 8.26
CA CYS A 18 0.01 24.56 8.40
C CYS A 18 -0.92 25.03 7.28
N SER A 19 -0.41 25.10 6.05
CA SER A 19 -1.24 24.85 4.88
C SER A 19 -1.23 23.35 4.66
N THR A 20 -2.39 22.71 4.61
CA THR A 20 -2.55 21.42 3.95
C THR A 20 -1.70 21.44 2.67
N TYR A 21 -0.59 20.70 2.61
CA TYR A 21 0.17 20.53 1.37
C TYR A 21 -0.67 19.63 0.47
N GLY A 22 -1.75 20.20 -0.08
CA GLY A 22 -2.35 19.68 -1.28
C GLY A 22 -1.24 19.61 -2.33
N GLN A 23 -1.24 18.57 -3.15
CA GLN A 23 -0.35 18.50 -4.29
C GLN A 23 -0.50 19.79 -5.11
N THR A 24 0.61 20.50 -5.36
CA THR A 24 0.60 21.75 -6.13
C THR A 24 1.51 21.66 -7.33
N TRP A 25 1.26 22.51 -8.31
CA TRP A 25 2.16 22.73 -9.44
C TRP A 25 3.48 23.37 -8.97
N GLN A 26 4.60 22.85 -9.47
CA GLN A 26 5.96 23.32 -9.22
C GLN A 26 6.60 23.83 -10.50
N LEU A 27 7.55 24.75 -10.43
CA LEU A 27 8.33 25.18 -11.61
C LEU A 27 9.33 24.10 -12.02
N GLU A 28 9.44 23.84 -13.31
CA GLU A 28 10.55 23.04 -13.86
C GLU A 28 11.63 24.01 -14.37
N GLY A 29 12.68 24.21 -13.58
CA GLY A 29 13.68 25.24 -13.82
C GLY A 29 13.18 26.66 -13.57
N ASN A 30 13.73 27.62 -14.32
CA ASN A 30 13.36 29.04 -14.21
C ASN A 30 12.06 29.35 -14.94
N ALA A 31 11.21 30.18 -14.34
CA ALA A 31 10.07 30.79 -15.04
C ALA A 31 10.56 31.72 -16.15
N GLU A 32 9.74 31.91 -17.19
CA GLU A 32 10.00 32.87 -18.26
C GLU A 32 11.40 32.75 -18.89
N PHE A 33 11.82 31.53 -19.21
CA PHE A 33 13.20 31.21 -19.61
C PHE A 33 13.56 31.55 -21.07
N THR A 34 12.66 32.23 -21.79
CA THR A 34 12.83 32.66 -23.17
C THR A 34 12.95 34.18 -23.28
N THR A 35 13.38 34.68 -24.44
CA THR A 35 13.48 36.11 -24.79
C THR A 35 12.11 36.68 -25.16
N ALA A 36 11.55 36.18 -26.27
CA ALA A 36 10.19 36.43 -26.73
C ALA A 36 9.72 35.21 -27.53
N ALA A 37 8.51 34.70 -27.29
CA ALA A 37 7.98 33.52 -27.94
C ALA A 37 6.56 33.75 -28.46
N ALA A 38 6.21 33.16 -29.60
CA ALA A 38 4.89 33.27 -30.23
C ALA A 38 4.07 31.99 -30.13
N ARG A 39 4.73 30.83 -30.16
CA ARG A 39 4.13 29.47 -30.17
C ARG A 39 4.92 28.57 -29.23
N VAL A 40 4.29 27.55 -28.64
CA VAL A 40 4.96 26.58 -27.77
C VAL A 40 4.51 25.15 -28.04
N SER A 41 5.43 24.21 -27.95
CA SER A 41 5.18 22.77 -27.97
C SER A 41 6.08 22.10 -26.95
N ILE A 42 5.59 21.10 -26.21
CA ILE A 42 6.38 20.33 -25.24
C ILE A 42 6.31 18.83 -25.57
N ALA A 43 7.46 18.18 -25.52
CA ALA A 43 7.58 16.73 -25.60
C ALA A 43 8.50 16.22 -24.50
N ILE A 44 8.28 14.99 -24.04
CA ILE A 44 9.14 14.36 -23.05
C ILE A 44 9.86 13.18 -23.68
N ASP A 45 11.15 13.05 -23.38
CA ASP A 45 11.96 11.93 -23.85
C ASP A 45 11.79 10.67 -22.99
N ASN A 46 12.38 9.56 -23.42
CA ASN A 46 12.33 8.29 -22.71
C ASN A 46 13.02 8.33 -21.32
N ASN A 47 13.86 9.34 -21.07
CA ASN A 47 14.52 9.60 -19.80
C ASN A 47 13.76 10.63 -18.94
N GLU A 48 12.52 10.94 -19.29
CA GLU A 48 11.66 11.91 -18.60
C GLU A 48 12.13 13.37 -18.67
N THR A 49 13.04 13.67 -19.61
CA THR A 49 13.55 15.02 -19.83
C THR A 49 12.58 15.81 -20.69
N PRO A 50 12.04 16.95 -20.22
CA PRO A 50 11.18 17.78 -21.03
C PRO A 50 11.98 18.60 -22.05
N PHE A 51 11.44 18.64 -23.26
CA PHE A 51 11.88 19.48 -24.39
C PHE A 51 10.77 20.45 -24.75
N VAL A 52 11.14 21.70 -25.02
CA VAL A 52 10.22 22.77 -25.43
C VAL A 52 10.69 23.34 -26.76
N ALA A 53 9.80 23.36 -27.75
CA ALA A 53 9.99 24.08 -29.01
C ALA A 53 9.16 25.38 -29.00
N TYR A 54 9.74 26.49 -29.44
CA TYR A 54 9.04 27.77 -29.56
C TYR A 54 9.55 28.59 -30.75
N SER A 55 8.67 29.39 -31.36
CA SER A 55 9.11 30.40 -32.33
C SER A 55 9.41 31.72 -31.64
N ASP A 56 10.57 32.30 -31.91
CA ASP A 56 10.99 33.59 -31.39
C ASP A 56 10.29 34.72 -32.15
N LYS A 57 9.75 35.70 -31.40
CA LYS A 57 9.02 36.85 -31.95
C LYS A 57 9.90 38.10 -32.08
N SER A 58 11.16 38.02 -31.68
CA SER A 58 12.18 39.04 -31.86
C SER A 58 12.66 39.09 -33.31
N SER A 59 13.67 39.93 -33.58
CA SER A 59 14.14 40.22 -34.94
C SER A 59 14.74 39.03 -35.71
N ASP A 60 15.06 37.90 -35.06
CA ASP A 60 15.60 36.72 -35.75
C ASP A 60 14.50 35.79 -36.32
N GLY A 61 13.28 35.84 -35.76
CA GLY A 61 12.12 35.02 -36.08
C GLY A 61 12.24 33.52 -35.77
N LYS A 62 13.39 33.04 -35.31
CA LYS A 62 13.80 31.63 -35.46
C LYS A 62 12.97 30.64 -34.63
N LEU A 63 12.99 29.38 -35.03
CA LEU A 63 12.57 28.25 -34.20
C LEU A 63 13.68 27.90 -33.20
N HIS A 64 13.32 27.78 -31.93
CA HIS A 64 14.20 27.36 -30.84
C HIS A 64 13.70 26.07 -30.21
N ILE A 65 14.63 25.21 -29.79
CA ILE A 65 14.33 23.99 -29.05
C ILE A 65 15.23 23.96 -27.83
N LYS A 66 14.63 23.96 -26.64
CA LYS A 66 15.35 23.83 -25.38
C LYS A 66 15.03 22.52 -24.68
N LYS A 67 16.01 21.94 -24.00
CA LYS A 67 15.83 20.80 -23.08
C LYS A 67 16.19 21.21 -21.66
N PHE A 68 15.55 20.57 -20.68
CA PHE A 68 15.90 20.77 -19.27
C PHE A 68 17.05 19.84 -18.87
N ASP A 69 18.13 20.36 -18.33
CA ASP A 69 19.30 19.56 -17.92
C ASP A 69 19.27 19.10 -16.45
N GLY A 70 18.14 19.34 -15.77
CA GLY A 70 17.98 19.13 -14.33
C GLY A 70 18.12 20.41 -13.50
N THR A 71 18.69 21.48 -14.06
CA THR A 71 18.79 22.80 -13.41
C THR A 71 18.32 23.94 -14.32
N ASN A 72 18.68 23.90 -15.60
CA ASN A 72 18.49 24.97 -16.57
C ASN A 72 17.85 24.47 -17.87
N TRP A 73 17.20 25.41 -18.57
CA TRP A 73 16.73 25.22 -19.94
C TRP A 73 17.84 25.60 -20.93
N ILE A 74 18.40 24.60 -21.61
CA ILE A 74 19.54 24.76 -22.53
C ILE A 74 19.13 24.51 -23.98
N GLU A 75 19.73 25.24 -24.93
CA GLU A 75 19.45 25.10 -26.36
C GLU A 75 19.89 23.73 -26.92
N VAL A 76 19.12 23.22 -27.88
CA VAL A 76 19.36 21.96 -28.59
C VAL A 76 19.70 22.28 -30.04
N GLY A 77 20.96 22.62 -30.30
CA GLY A 77 21.45 23.01 -31.63
C GLY A 77 20.90 24.36 -32.14
N ASP A 78 21.40 24.83 -33.29
CA ASP A 78 20.88 26.01 -33.99
C ASP A 78 20.00 25.57 -35.16
N VAL A 79 18.75 26.05 -35.21
CA VAL A 79 17.80 25.74 -36.29
C VAL A 79 17.93 26.77 -37.42
N ALA A 80 19.09 26.78 -38.06
CA ALA A 80 19.45 27.78 -39.08
C ALA A 80 18.44 27.84 -40.26
N SER A 81 17.76 26.74 -40.58
CA SER A 81 16.76 26.66 -41.66
C SER A 81 15.54 27.57 -41.47
N THR A 82 15.34 28.13 -40.26
CA THR A 82 14.22 29.01 -39.92
C THR A 82 14.60 30.49 -39.77
N ALA A 83 15.84 30.86 -40.09
CA ALA A 83 16.31 32.24 -39.96
C ALA A 83 15.45 33.24 -40.77
N GLY A 84 14.96 34.29 -40.10
CA GLY A 84 14.22 35.39 -40.74
C GLY A 84 12.75 35.10 -41.05
N MET A 85 12.19 34.01 -40.54
CA MET A 85 10.74 33.71 -40.62
C MET A 85 10.24 33.24 -39.26
N ILE A 86 8.97 33.45 -38.91
CA ILE A 86 8.37 33.02 -37.63
C ILE A 86 7.51 31.76 -37.86
N PRO A 87 7.99 30.54 -37.58
CA PRO A 87 7.22 29.34 -37.82
C PRO A 87 5.91 29.31 -37.03
N GLU A 88 4.85 28.83 -37.69
CA GLU A 88 3.53 28.63 -37.10
C GLU A 88 3.21 27.14 -36.94
N MET A 89 2.16 26.81 -36.18
CA MET A 89 1.66 25.43 -36.04
C MET A 89 2.75 24.41 -35.65
N ILE A 90 3.64 24.79 -34.72
CA ILE A 90 4.76 23.97 -34.27
C ILE A 90 4.26 22.77 -33.48
N VAL A 91 4.69 21.57 -33.87
CA VAL A 91 4.46 20.33 -33.13
C VAL A 91 5.79 19.62 -32.91
N LEU A 92 6.18 19.51 -31.64
CA LEU A 92 7.36 18.78 -31.19
C LEU A 92 6.96 17.36 -30.78
N ARG A 93 7.76 16.37 -31.19
CA ARG A 93 7.68 14.98 -30.74
C ARG A 93 9.08 14.45 -30.47
N ILE A 94 9.19 13.49 -29.55
CA ILE A 94 10.41 12.69 -29.41
C ILE A 94 10.22 11.40 -30.21
N ASN A 95 11.20 11.06 -31.02
CA ASN A 95 11.21 9.78 -31.73
C ASN A 95 11.43 8.66 -30.72
N PRO A 96 10.51 7.68 -30.59
CA PRO A 96 10.59 6.65 -29.56
C PRO A 96 11.80 5.72 -29.72
N VAL A 97 12.36 5.63 -30.94
CA VAL A 97 13.51 4.77 -31.26
C VAL A 97 14.83 5.50 -31.03
N THR A 98 14.97 6.71 -31.57
CA THR A 98 16.24 7.47 -31.47
C THR A 98 16.34 8.32 -30.21
N ASN A 99 15.22 8.54 -29.53
CA ASN A 99 15.09 9.45 -28.39
C ASN A 99 15.52 10.90 -28.69
N GLN A 100 15.37 11.33 -29.95
CA GLN A 100 15.71 12.68 -30.40
C GLN A 100 14.46 13.49 -30.77
N PRO A 101 14.50 14.83 -30.66
CA PRO A 101 13.38 15.70 -31.01
C PRO A 101 13.18 15.82 -32.53
N TRP A 102 11.92 15.87 -32.93
CA TRP A 102 11.45 16.12 -34.29
C TRP A 102 10.40 17.23 -34.24
N VAL A 103 10.48 18.17 -35.18
CA VAL A 103 9.60 19.34 -35.20
C VAL A 103 8.99 19.52 -36.58
N VAL A 104 7.66 19.48 -36.64
CA VAL A 104 6.91 19.94 -37.81
C VAL A 104 6.39 21.35 -37.57
N TYR A 105 6.36 22.14 -38.63
CA TYR A 105 5.84 23.50 -38.57
C TYR A 105 5.30 23.95 -39.93
N LYS A 106 4.47 24.98 -39.91
CA LYS A 106 4.09 25.76 -41.09
C LYS A 106 5.16 26.82 -41.32
N ASN A 107 5.85 26.70 -42.44
CA ASN A 107 6.78 27.70 -42.94
C ASN A 107 5.99 28.92 -43.44
N THR A 108 6.16 30.08 -42.82
CA THR A 108 5.39 31.29 -43.15
C THR A 108 5.82 31.94 -44.46
N SER A 109 7.03 31.66 -44.93
CA SER A 109 7.53 32.18 -46.21
C SER A 109 6.90 31.45 -47.39
N THR A 110 6.73 30.13 -47.27
CA THR A 110 6.13 29.30 -48.34
C THR A 110 4.63 29.04 -48.12
N ASN A 111 4.13 29.28 -46.91
CA ASN A 111 2.84 28.82 -46.41
C ASN A 111 2.64 27.29 -46.52
N LYS A 112 3.71 26.49 -46.42
CA LYS A 112 3.66 25.02 -46.53
C LYS A 112 4.21 24.34 -45.27
N ILE A 113 4.13 23.01 -45.22
CA ILE A 113 4.55 22.20 -44.07
C ILE A 113 6.00 21.73 -44.28
N ASP A 114 6.85 21.99 -43.31
CA ASP A 114 8.23 21.51 -43.26
C ASP A 114 8.43 20.66 -41.99
N LEU A 115 9.30 19.64 -42.08
CA LEU A 115 9.68 18.77 -40.96
C LEU A 115 11.20 18.71 -40.84
N ILE A 116 11.68 18.86 -39.60
CA ILE A 116 13.10 18.71 -39.24
C ILE A 116 13.26 17.71 -38.08
N SER A 117 14.41 17.04 -38.02
CA SER A 117 14.82 16.16 -36.90
C SER A 117 16.18 16.60 -36.36
N TYR A 118 16.50 16.17 -35.15
CA TYR A 118 17.84 16.34 -34.58
C TYR A 118 18.59 15.00 -34.60
N ASP A 119 19.79 14.97 -35.18
CA ASP A 119 20.61 13.75 -35.29
C ASP A 119 21.51 13.50 -34.06
N GLY A 120 21.46 14.39 -33.07
CA GLY A 120 22.32 14.41 -31.89
C GLY A 120 23.36 15.53 -31.91
N SER A 121 23.69 16.07 -33.09
CA SER A 121 24.61 17.20 -33.27
C SER A 121 24.01 18.34 -34.10
N ASN A 122 23.22 18.03 -35.12
CA ASN A 122 22.68 18.98 -36.09
C ASN A 122 21.19 18.75 -36.34
N TRP A 123 20.51 19.81 -36.79
CA TRP A 123 19.16 19.72 -37.34
C TRP A 123 19.22 19.29 -38.81
N VAL A 124 18.42 18.28 -39.15
CA VAL A 124 18.34 17.66 -40.48
C VAL A 124 16.96 17.91 -41.07
N ASP A 125 16.92 18.30 -42.35
CA ASP A 125 15.67 18.45 -43.08
C ASP A 125 15.08 17.08 -43.45
N GLU A 126 13.93 16.75 -42.86
CA GLU A 126 13.25 15.47 -43.08
C GLU A 126 12.15 15.56 -44.14
N GLY A 127 11.78 16.78 -44.54
CA GLY A 127 10.89 17.06 -45.66
C GLY A 127 10.54 18.53 -45.76
N THR A 128 10.73 19.11 -46.93
CA THR A 128 10.34 20.49 -47.25
C THR A 128 9.06 20.50 -48.09
N SER A 129 8.13 21.40 -47.79
CA SER A 129 6.88 21.58 -48.54
C SER A 129 6.09 20.28 -48.70
N ILE A 130 5.98 19.49 -47.63
CA ILE A 130 5.39 18.16 -47.62
C ILE A 130 3.98 18.21 -48.21
N GLY A 131 3.76 17.42 -49.27
CA GLY A 131 2.47 17.33 -49.96
C GLY A 131 2.08 18.55 -50.81
N ASN A 132 2.91 19.59 -50.85
CA ASN A 132 2.74 20.82 -51.63
C ASN A 132 1.36 21.50 -51.44
N PHE A 133 0.91 21.67 -50.20
CA PHE A 133 -0.34 22.37 -49.90
C PHE A 133 -0.21 23.29 -48.69
N GLN A 134 -1.18 24.19 -48.54
CA GLN A 134 -1.21 25.18 -47.48
C GLN A 134 -2.05 24.66 -46.30
N PRO A 135 -1.46 24.45 -45.11
CA PRO A 135 -2.21 24.06 -43.93
C PRO A 135 -3.11 25.22 -43.49
N TYR A 136 -4.40 24.93 -43.32
CA TYR A 136 -5.40 25.97 -43.02
C TYR A 136 -5.46 26.34 -41.53
N SER A 137 -5.63 25.35 -40.64
CA SER A 137 -5.89 25.63 -39.22
C SER A 137 -5.10 24.79 -38.22
N LYS A 138 -4.68 23.57 -38.57
CA LYS A 138 -4.01 22.65 -37.65
C LYS A 138 -3.07 21.71 -38.43
N ILE A 139 -1.98 21.32 -37.75
CA ILE A 139 -1.07 20.24 -38.14
C ILE A 139 -1.07 19.26 -36.98
N VAL A 140 -1.16 17.97 -37.28
CA VAL A 140 -1.02 16.91 -36.28
C VAL A 140 0.07 15.96 -36.75
N PHE A 141 1.00 15.66 -35.84
CA PHE A 141 2.21 14.92 -36.14
C PHE A 141 2.50 13.95 -35.01
N ASN A 142 2.76 12.70 -35.37
CA ASN A 142 3.19 11.64 -34.46
C ASN A 142 4.31 10.83 -35.13
N ILE A 143 4.97 9.99 -34.33
CA ILE A 143 6.01 9.08 -34.78
C ILE A 143 5.61 7.70 -34.31
N ASP A 144 5.53 6.74 -35.24
CA ASP A 144 5.14 5.36 -34.93
C ASP A 144 6.17 4.65 -34.03
N ALA A 145 5.81 3.48 -33.52
CA ALA A 145 6.69 2.68 -32.64
C ALA A 145 8.02 2.25 -33.32
N ASN A 146 8.08 2.30 -34.65
CA ASN A 146 9.28 1.98 -35.43
C ASN A 146 10.11 3.23 -35.77
N GLY A 147 9.70 4.42 -35.29
CA GLY A 147 10.40 5.67 -35.51
C GLY A 147 10.01 6.38 -36.82
N ASN A 148 8.96 5.95 -37.51
CA ASN A 148 8.52 6.58 -38.76
C ASN A 148 7.55 7.74 -38.50
N PRO A 149 7.78 8.91 -39.08
CA PRO A 149 6.89 10.06 -38.93
C PRO A 149 5.59 9.90 -39.73
N VAL A 150 4.47 10.22 -39.07
CA VAL A 150 3.15 10.33 -39.68
C VAL A 150 2.57 11.73 -39.46
N LEU A 151 1.95 12.27 -40.51
CA LEU A 151 1.46 13.64 -40.54
C LEU A 151 0.03 13.69 -41.05
N ALA A 152 -0.81 14.48 -40.39
CA ALA A 152 -2.13 14.84 -40.85
C ALA A 152 -2.31 16.36 -40.80
N ALA A 153 -2.77 16.97 -41.89
CA ALA A 153 -3.06 18.39 -41.89
C ALA A 153 -4.25 18.73 -42.80
N GLN A 154 -4.90 19.84 -42.45
CA GLN A 154 -6.04 20.36 -43.18
C GLN A 154 -5.62 21.21 -44.36
N ALA A 155 -6.15 20.91 -45.53
CA ALA A 155 -6.07 21.72 -46.73
C ALA A 155 -7.45 22.26 -47.11
N THR A 156 -7.57 23.52 -47.52
CA THR A 156 -8.76 24.00 -48.22
C THR A 156 -8.62 23.71 -49.71
N THR A 157 -9.68 23.21 -50.34
CA THR A 157 -9.73 23.09 -51.81
C THR A 157 -10.64 24.14 -52.42
N SER A 158 -10.09 24.95 -53.33
CA SER A 158 -10.87 25.79 -54.23
C SER A 158 -11.46 24.93 -55.37
N PRO A 159 -12.71 25.14 -55.83
CA PRO A 159 -13.64 26.25 -55.51
C PRO A 159 -14.76 25.90 -54.50
N SER A 160 -14.70 24.75 -53.82
CA SER A 160 -15.82 24.19 -53.04
C SER A 160 -15.74 24.38 -51.50
N TYR A 161 -14.74 25.11 -50.98
CA TYR A 161 -14.51 25.32 -49.53
C TYR A 161 -14.51 24.03 -48.69
N GLN A 162 -14.23 22.89 -49.32
CA GLN A 162 -14.11 21.62 -48.62
C GLN A 162 -12.79 21.59 -47.85
N ILE A 163 -12.85 21.21 -46.58
CA ILE A 163 -11.67 20.94 -45.77
C ILE A 163 -11.27 19.49 -46.05
N LYS A 164 -10.04 19.28 -46.50
CA LYS A 164 -9.49 17.95 -46.72
C LYS A 164 -8.47 17.62 -45.66
N LEU A 165 -8.59 16.47 -45.03
CA LEU A 165 -7.55 15.90 -44.19
C LEU A 165 -6.69 14.98 -45.04
N ARG A 166 -5.40 15.29 -45.15
CA ARG A 166 -4.43 14.47 -45.89
C ARG A 166 -3.47 13.80 -44.94
N LEU A 167 -3.31 12.49 -45.10
CA LEU A 167 -2.44 11.67 -44.28
C LEU A 167 -1.20 11.30 -45.08
N TYR A 168 -0.05 11.54 -44.48
CA TYR A 168 1.24 11.24 -45.07
C TYR A 168 2.07 10.36 -44.14
N ALA A 169 2.82 9.44 -44.74
CA ALA A 169 3.86 8.67 -44.08
C ALA A 169 5.16 8.85 -44.84
N LYS A 170 6.27 8.92 -44.11
CA LYS A 170 7.59 8.93 -44.72
C LYS A 170 8.01 7.49 -45.06
N ARG A 171 8.36 7.26 -46.33
CA ARG A 171 8.89 5.99 -46.85
C ARG A 171 10.30 6.25 -47.38
N SER A 172 11.31 5.81 -46.63
CA SER A 172 12.70 6.16 -46.93
C SER A 172 12.88 7.68 -47.05
N ALA A 173 13.47 8.20 -48.13
CA ALA A 173 13.65 9.65 -48.33
C ALA A 173 12.37 10.40 -48.78
N ASN A 174 11.28 9.71 -49.12
CA ASN A 174 10.12 10.32 -49.76
C ASN A 174 8.88 10.38 -48.86
N TRP A 175 8.09 11.44 -49.02
CA TRP A 175 6.77 11.57 -48.40
C TRP A 175 5.69 11.05 -49.33
N VAL A 176 4.93 10.06 -48.86
CA VAL A 176 3.84 9.46 -49.64
C VAL A 176 2.50 9.89 -49.06
N LYS A 177 1.60 10.36 -49.92
CA LYS A 177 0.20 10.61 -49.55
C LYS A 177 -0.52 9.26 -49.49
N GLU A 178 -0.86 8.83 -48.28
CA GLU A 178 -1.50 7.53 -48.04
C GLU A 178 -3.01 7.63 -48.24
N LYS A 179 -3.64 8.72 -47.77
CA LYS A 179 -5.10 8.87 -47.82
C LYS A 179 -5.56 10.32 -47.77
N GLU A 180 -6.77 10.59 -48.25
CA GLU A 180 -7.43 11.90 -48.20
C GLU A 180 -8.89 11.71 -47.80
N TYR A 181 -9.35 12.52 -46.83
CA TYR A 181 -10.72 12.53 -46.34
C TYR A 181 -11.32 13.92 -46.50
N THR A 182 -12.57 14.01 -46.94
CA THR A 182 -13.33 15.26 -46.90
C THR A 182 -13.97 15.39 -45.52
N ILE A 183 -13.60 16.44 -44.80
CA ILE A 183 -14.13 16.78 -43.47
C ILE A 183 -14.78 18.16 -43.52
N PHE A 184 -15.63 18.47 -42.54
CA PHE A 184 -16.40 19.72 -42.54
C PHE A 184 -16.08 20.62 -41.33
N SER A 185 -15.38 20.10 -40.31
CA SER A 185 -14.99 20.85 -39.10
C SER A 185 -13.51 20.69 -38.77
N ASN A 186 -13.03 21.50 -37.81
CA ASN A 186 -11.64 21.50 -37.34
C ASN A 186 -11.29 20.35 -36.39
N ALA A 187 -12.17 19.37 -36.24
CA ALA A 187 -12.09 18.37 -35.18
C ALA A 187 -11.40 17.09 -35.67
N TYR A 188 -10.10 17.01 -35.43
CA TYR A 188 -9.28 15.82 -35.62
C TYR A 188 -8.08 15.84 -34.68
N ASP A 189 -7.73 14.68 -34.15
CA ASP A 189 -6.56 14.50 -33.30
C ASP A 189 -5.93 13.15 -33.55
N LEU A 190 -4.60 13.12 -33.55
CA LEU A 190 -3.84 11.88 -33.53
C LEU A 190 -3.77 11.47 -32.07
N GLY A 191 -4.39 10.34 -31.71
CA GLY A 191 -4.32 9.81 -30.35
C GLY A 191 -2.94 9.28 -30.04
N ASN A 192 -2.85 7.97 -29.79
CA ASN A 192 -1.55 7.30 -29.73
C ASN A 192 -0.77 7.48 -31.06
N ALA A 193 0.47 6.98 -31.10
CA ALA A 193 1.37 7.11 -32.25
C ALA A 193 0.73 6.81 -33.63
N ASN A 194 -0.31 5.96 -33.67
CA ASN A 194 -0.87 5.40 -34.88
C ASN A 194 -2.38 5.66 -35.07
N THR A 195 -3.08 6.36 -34.18
CA THR A 195 -4.54 6.52 -34.29
C THR A 195 -4.93 7.95 -34.60
N LEU A 196 -6.01 8.13 -35.35
CA LEU A 196 -6.56 9.41 -35.77
C LEU A 196 -8.08 9.36 -35.64
N VAL A 197 -8.68 10.35 -34.99
CA VAL A 197 -10.15 10.50 -35.01
C VAL A 197 -10.56 11.64 -35.89
N ILE A 198 -11.57 11.43 -36.71
CA ILE A 198 -12.13 12.43 -37.62
C ILE A 198 -13.64 12.57 -37.42
N SER A 199 -14.13 13.79 -37.63
CA SER A 199 -15.57 14.07 -37.71
C SER A 199 -16.01 14.19 -39.18
N GLU A 200 -16.96 13.36 -39.59
CA GLU A 200 -17.55 13.37 -40.93
C GLU A 200 -19.06 13.67 -40.91
N TYR A 201 -19.56 14.22 -42.02
CA TYR A 201 -20.99 14.43 -42.25
C TYR A 201 -21.64 13.18 -42.86
N TYR A 202 -22.81 12.80 -42.33
CA TYR A 202 -23.70 11.84 -42.99
C TYR A 202 -25.11 12.42 -43.14
N THR A 203 -25.57 12.53 -44.39
CA THR A 203 -26.95 12.93 -44.72
C THR A 203 -27.78 11.70 -45.05
N PHE A 204 -28.86 11.50 -44.28
CA PHE A 204 -29.87 10.49 -44.57
C PHE A 204 -31.25 11.10 -44.36
N ALA A 205 -32.13 11.01 -45.37
CA ALA A 205 -33.53 11.45 -45.30
C ALA A 205 -33.74 12.87 -44.73
N ASN A 206 -33.04 13.88 -45.30
CA ASN A 206 -33.14 15.30 -44.90
C ASN A 206 -32.68 15.63 -43.48
N ARG A 207 -31.87 14.78 -42.83
CA ARG A 207 -31.24 15.08 -41.53
C ARG A 207 -29.73 14.99 -41.61
N THR A 208 -29.06 16.00 -41.04
CA THR A 208 -27.60 16.11 -40.96
C THR A 208 -27.11 15.51 -39.64
N ARG A 209 -26.18 14.56 -39.69
CA ARG A 209 -25.56 13.97 -38.48
C ARG A 209 -24.04 14.02 -38.57
N ASN A 210 -23.39 14.31 -37.44
CA ASN A 210 -21.95 14.14 -37.28
C ASN A 210 -21.64 12.70 -36.86
N LEU A 211 -20.63 12.14 -37.52
CA LEU A 211 -20.15 10.79 -37.34
C LEU A 211 -18.68 10.85 -36.95
N LEU A 212 -18.33 10.33 -35.77
CA LEU A 212 -16.93 10.15 -35.40
C LEU A 212 -16.43 8.83 -36.00
N LYS A 213 -15.25 8.87 -36.62
CA LYS A 213 -14.53 7.69 -37.10
C LYS A 213 -13.13 7.65 -36.52
N THR A 214 -12.73 6.46 -36.10
CA THR A 214 -11.37 6.17 -35.67
C THR A 214 -10.62 5.45 -36.78
N LEU A 215 -9.50 6.02 -37.16
CA LEU A 215 -8.55 5.50 -38.14
C LEU A 215 -7.28 5.08 -37.40
N GLU A 216 -6.64 4.03 -37.86
CA GLU A 216 -5.40 3.50 -37.29
C GLU A 216 -4.43 3.15 -38.40
N TYR A 217 -3.17 3.49 -38.19
CA TYR A 217 -2.05 3.18 -39.07
C TYR A 217 -1.40 1.88 -38.63
N ASP A 218 -1.46 0.87 -39.48
CA ASP A 218 -0.88 -0.46 -39.21
C ASP A 218 0.62 -0.57 -39.56
N GLY A 219 1.29 0.57 -39.87
CA GLY A 219 2.65 0.61 -40.40
C GLY A 219 2.71 0.54 -41.93
N THR A 220 1.60 0.20 -42.60
CA THR A 220 1.50 0.15 -44.06
C THR A 220 0.42 1.06 -44.60
N THR A 221 -0.78 1.11 -44.01
CA THR A 221 -1.91 1.90 -44.48
C THR A 221 -2.79 2.38 -43.33
N TRP A 222 -3.61 3.39 -43.60
CA TRP A 222 -4.61 3.89 -42.64
C TRP A 222 -5.95 3.17 -42.80
N ASN A 223 -6.32 2.39 -41.80
CA ASN A 223 -7.53 1.58 -41.75
C ASN A 223 -8.55 2.18 -40.78
N GLN A 224 -9.83 1.99 -41.04
CA GLN A 224 -10.85 2.31 -40.03
C GLN A 224 -10.96 1.13 -39.06
N THR A 225 -10.70 1.33 -37.77
CA THR A 225 -10.63 0.22 -36.80
C THR A 225 -11.81 0.15 -35.83
N HIS A 226 -12.57 1.23 -35.67
CA HIS A 226 -13.75 1.25 -34.80
C HIS A 226 -15.03 1.71 -35.53
N GLY A 227 -16.17 1.19 -35.04
CA GLY A 227 -17.50 1.51 -35.54
C GLY A 227 -17.82 2.99 -35.35
N SER A 228 -18.62 3.54 -36.26
CA SER A 228 -18.87 4.98 -36.28
C SER A 228 -19.82 5.42 -35.16
N VAL A 229 -19.39 6.31 -34.27
CA VAL A 229 -20.27 6.83 -33.20
C VAL A 229 -21.17 7.94 -33.74
N LYS A 230 -22.49 7.67 -33.69
CA LYS A 230 -23.51 8.65 -34.03
C LYS A 230 -23.72 9.58 -32.85
N LEU A 231 -23.40 10.85 -33.03
CA LEU A 231 -23.53 11.86 -31.97
C LEU A 231 -24.99 12.26 -31.69
N ASN A 232 -25.94 11.90 -32.57
CA ASN A 232 -27.36 12.25 -32.46
C ASN A 232 -28.28 11.02 -32.65
N SER A 233 -28.94 10.58 -31.57
CA SER A 233 -30.07 9.63 -31.61
C SER A 233 -31.45 10.30 -31.68
N GLY A 234 -31.54 11.63 -31.43
CA GLY A 234 -32.81 12.31 -31.12
C GLY A 234 -33.36 13.37 -32.10
N GLY A 235 -32.83 13.53 -33.30
CA GLY A 235 -33.42 14.43 -34.32
C GLY A 235 -32.96 15.90 -34.34
N ASP A 236 -32.06 16.32 -33.45
CA ASP A 236 -31.48 17.67 -33.45
C ASP A 236 -30.15 17.77 -34.24
N ASN A 237 -29.82 18.96 -34.76
CA ASN A 237 -28.52 19.29 -35.34
C ASN A 237 -27.51 19.55 -34.21
N GLY A 238 -26.48 18.72 -34.04
CA GLY A 238 -25.43 18.92 -33.00
C GLY A 238 -24.06 18.94 -33.65
N TYR A 239 -23.13 19.76 -33.15
CA TYR A 239 -21.79 19.98 -33.71
C TYR A 239 -20.70 19.72 -32.67
N CYS A 240 -19.52 19.31 -33.14
CA CYS A 240 -18.31 19.19 -32.34
C CYS A 240 -17.34 20.31 -32.69
N ASP A 241 -16.99 21.14 -31.70
CA ASP A 241 -16.11 22.30 -31.87
C ASP A 241 -14.66 22.00 -31.43
N GLY A 242 -14.45 20.94 -30.63
CA GLY A 242 -13.12 20.53 -30.15
C GLY A 242 -13.04 19.03 -29.86
N MET A 243 -11.88 18.43 -30.14
CA MET A 243 -11.57 17.03 -29.86
C MET A 243 -10.14 16.94 -29.34
N ALA A 244 -9.94 16.08 -28.35
CA ALA A 244 -8.63 15.64 -27.91
C ALA A 244 -8.61 14.11 -27.89
N ALA A 245 -7.42 13.53 -28.02
CA ALA A 245 -7.16 12.09 -27.91
C ALA A 245 -5.95 11.79 -26.98
N ALA A 246 -5.96 10.65 -26.28
CA ALA A 246 -4.87 10.16 -25.43
C ALA A 246 -4.92 8.63 -25.30
N GLU A 247 -3.79 8.04 -24.90
CA GLU A 247 -3.63 6.61 -24.69
C GLU A 247 -4.51 6.07 -23.55
N SER A 248 -5.44 5.17 -23.85
CA SER A 248 -6.16 4.39 -22.83
C SER A 248 -6.18 2.90 -23.15
N GLY A 249 -5.01 2.25 -23.09
CA GLY A 249 -4.92 0.79 -23.18
C GLY A 249 -5.62 0.20 -24.42
N PRO A 250 -6.19 -1.03 -24.33
CA PRO A 250 -6.70 -1.75 -25.50
C PRO A 250 -7.97 -1.17 -26.14
N THR A 251 -8.59 -0.16 -25.55
CA THR A 251 -9.75 0.54 -26.12
C THR A 251 -9.43 2.04 -26.14
N ASN A 252 -8.93 2.56 -27.26
CA ASN A 252 -8.71 3.99 -27.43
C ASN A 252 -10.02 4.74 -27.10
N LYS A 253 -10.04 5.52 -26.01
CA LYS A 253 -11.16 6.40 -25.64
C LYS A 253 -10.81 7.82 -26.05
N PHE A 254 -11.76 8.58 -26.60
CA PHE A 254 -11.56 9.98 -27.02
C PHE A 254 -12.49 10.95 -26.28
N LEU A 255 -12.00 12.15 -25.98
CA LEU A 255 -12.76 13.22 -25.32
C LEU A 255 -13.13 14.31 -26.34
N TYR A 256 -14.42 14.66 -26.41
CA TYR A 256 -14.91 15.67 -27.34
C TYR A 256 -15.82 16.70 -26.68
N ASP A 257 -15.75 17.94 -27.17
CA ASP A 257 -16.66 19.02 -26.85
C ASP A 257 -17.89 18.92 -27.76
N TYR A 258 -19.05 18.66 -27.15
CA TYR A 258 -20.34 18.48 -27.82
C TYR A 258 -21.27 19.65 -27.57
N ARG A 259 -21.76 20.25 -28.65
CA ARG A 259 -22.79 21.30 -28.63
C ARG A 259 -24.09 20.80 -29.27
N ARG A 260 -25.21 20.89 -28.54
CA ARG A 260 -26.55 20.53 -29.03
C ARG A 260 -27.25 21.75 -29.64
N GLY A 261 -27.41 21.80 -30.97
CA GLY A 261 -28.13 22.87 -31.65
C GLY A 261 -27.55 24.27 -31.43
N ASN A 262 -28.43 25.27 -31.41
CA ASN A 262 -28.09 26.66 -31.09
C ASN A 262 -27.91 26.91 -29.58
N ASN A 263 -28.04 25.89 -28.72
CA ASN A 263 -27.88 26.08 -27.29
C ASN A 263 -26.48 26.57 -26.94
N ALA A 264 -26.39 27.38 -25.88
CA ALA A 264 -25.15 27.93 -25.35
C ALA A 264 -24.35 26.90 -24.52
N GLU A 265 -25.02 25.88 -23.99
CA GLU A 265 -24.39 24.84 -23.17
C GLU A 265 -23.68 23.82 -24.05
N ARG A 266 -22.35 23.70 -23.87
CA ARG A 266 -21.57 22.58 -24.40
C ARG A 266 -21.24 21.57 -23.30
N GLN A 267 -20.84 20.37 -23.69
CA GLN A 267 -20.59 19.24 -22.80
C GLN A 267 -19.37 18.45 -23.27
N LEU A 268 -18.47 18.12 -22.35
CA LEU A 268 -17.38 17.19 -22.61
C LEU A 268 -17.88 15.73 -22.47
N ARG A 269 -17.51 14.86 -23.43
CA ARG A 269 -17.99 13.46 -23.50
C ARG A 269 -16.90 12.50 -23.98
N PHE A 270 -16.93 11.25 -23.50
CA PHE A 270 -16.09 10.16 -24.00
C PHE A 270 -16.79 9.32 -25.10
N GLU A 271 -16.00 8.66 -25.97
CA GLU A 271 -16.52 7.71 -26.97
C GLU A 271 -17.16 6.47 -26.32
N ASN A 272 -18.26 5.95 -26.88
CA ASN A 272 -19.01 4.73 -26.47
C ASN A 272 -19.72 4.73 -25.11
N GLU A 273 -19.68 5.80 -24.34
CA GLU A 273 -20.52 5.91 -23.15
C GLU A 273 -21.91 6.45 -23.50
N SER A 274 -22.93 5.72 -23.06
CA SER A 274 -24.30 6.24 -22.92
C SER A 274 -24.20 7.46 -22.02
N ALA A 275 -24.14 8.66 -22.62
CA ALA A 275 -24.08 9.98 -22.01
C ALA A 275 -23.81 9.97 -20.51
N ILE A 276 -22.59 10.26 -20.06
CA ILE A 276 -22.18 10.33 -18.64
C ILE A 276 -23.39 10.68 -17.74
N THR A 277 -24.04 9.65 -17.20
CA THR A 277 -25.35 9.83 -16.58
C THR A 277 -25.13 10.28 -15.14
N GLY A 278 -25.73 11.42 -14.80
CA GLY A 278 -25.77 11.96 -13.44
C GLY A 278 -24.67 12.99 -13.18
N ASN A 279 -25.05 14.25 -12.98
CA ASN A 279 -24.25 15.39 -12.48
C ASN A 279 -22.85 15.68 -13.07
N ASN A 280 -22.35 14.87 -14.00
CA ASN A 280 -21.06 14.98 -14.68
C ASN A 280 -21.16 15.77 -16.00
N GLN A 281 -22.20 16.60 -16.15
CA GLN A 281 -22.16 17.64 -17.15
C GLN A 281 -21.08 18.63 -16.72
N ILE A 282 -19.94 18.63 -17.41
CA ILE A 282 -18.91 19.64 -17.19
C ILE A 282 -19.49 20.94 -17.76
N PRO A 283 -19.83 21.95 -16.94
CA PRO A 283 -20.34 23.22 -17.45
C PRO A 283 -19.25 23.83 -18.31
N SER A 284 -19.53 24.08 -19.58
CA SER A 284 -18.58 24.77 -20.46
C SER A 284 -19.20 26.02 -21.05
N SER A 285 -18.60 27.16 -20.75
CA SER A 285 -18.52 28.27 -21.70
C SER A 285 -17.39 27.98 -22.70
N ASN A 286 -17.59 28.43 -23.95
CA ASN A 286 -16.74 28.25 -25.14
C ASN A 286 -15.32 27.66 -24.88
N ILE A 287 -15.13 26.37 -25.11
CA ILE A 287 -13.80 25.72 -25.05
C ILE A 287 -13.04 26.06 -26.34
N TYR A 288 -11.83 26.63 -26.24
CA TYR A 288 -10.95 26.85 -27.42
C TYR A 288 -9.65 26.01 -27.39
N GLY A 289 -9.43 25.25 -26.32
CA GLY A 289 -8.29 24.33 -26.20
C GLY A 289 -8.66 23.19 -25.26
N LEU A 290 -8.38 21.97 -25.69
CA LEU A 290 -8.63 20.74 -24.95
C LEU A 290 -7.38 19.86 -25.07
N GLU A 291 -6.78 19.51 -23.93
CA GLU A 291 -5.70 18.52 -23.84
C GLU A 291 -6.09 17.52 -22.75
N TYR A 292 -5.73 16.25 -22.90
CA TYR A 292 -5.82 15.33 -21.79
C TYR A 292 -4.74 14.26 -21.79
N VAL A 293 -4.51 13.70 -20.60
CA VAL A 293 -3.59 12.59 -20.38
C VAL A 293 -4.32 11.54 -19.54
N SER A 294 -4.16 10.27 -19.90
CA SER A 294 -4.68 9.13 -19.15
C SER A 294 -3.56 8.44 -18.37
N VAL A 295 -3.77 8.22 -17.07
CA VAL A 295 -2.79 7.59 -16.16
C VAL A 295 -3.51 6.69 -15.15
N GLY A 296 -3.21 5.39 -15.15
CA GLY A 296 -3.66 4.47 -14.11
C GLY A 296 -5.19 4.44 -13.89
N GLY A 297 -5.99 4.61 -14.95
CA GLY A 297 -7.46 4.66 -14.86
C GLY A 297 -8.04 6.03 -14.50
N LYS A 298 -7.22 7.09 -14.45
CA LYS A 298 -7.64 8.48 -14.27
C LYS A 298 -7.36 9.31 -15.53
N TYR A 299 -8.17 10.35 -15.73
CA TYR A 299 -8.02 11.31 -16.83
C TYR A 299 -7.71 12.71 -16.30
N TYR A 300 -6.67 13.34 -16.81
CA TYR A 300 -6.30 14.72 -16.50
C TYR A 300 -6.71 15.58 -17.68
N VAL A 301 -7.72 16.43 -17.52
CA VAL A 301 -8.30 17.22 -18.59
C VAL A 301 -7.99 18.69 -18.35
N MET A 302 -7.38 19.32 -19.35
CA MET A 302 -7.17 20.76 -19.39
C MET A 302 -8.14 21.38 -20.39
N HIS A 303 -8.91 22.37 -19.94
CA HIS A 303 -9.77 23.16 -20.82
C HIS A 303 -9.75 24.64 -20.45
N TYR A 304 -10.03 25.49 -21.43
CA TYR A 304 -9.87 26.93 -21.29
C TYR A 304 -10.95 27.70 -22.08
N ASN A 305 -11.34 28.89 -21.59
CA ASN A 305 -12.32 29.80 -22.20
C ASN A 305 -11.83 31.27 -22.09
N PRO A 306 -11.90 32.12 -23.13
CA PRO A 306 -11.38 33.49 -23.14
C PRO A 306 -12.02 34.46 -22.16
N SER A 307 -13.14 34.08 -21.53
CA SER A 307 -13.80 34.85 -20.48
C SER A 307 -13.54 34.32 -19.06
N SER A 308 -12.75 33.25 -18.88
CA SER A 308 -12.46 32.62 -17.58
C SER A 308 -11.06 31.99 -17.52
N ASP A 309 -10.49 31.84 -16.33
CA ASP A 309 -9.17 31.21 -16.12
C ASP A 309 -9.06 29.79 -16.74
N LEU A 310 -7.86 29.40 -17.20
CA LEU A 310 -7.52 28.02 -17.59
C LEU A 310 -7.90 27.06 -16.47
N LYS A 311 -8.50 25.90 -16.77
CA LYS A 311 -8.86 24.87 -15.78
C LYS A 311 -8.23 23.52 -16.10
N ILE A 312 -7.75 22.84 -15.06
CA ILE A 312 -7.17 21.50 -15.11
C ILE A 312 -7.88 20.66 -14.06
N TYR A 313 -8.43 19.51 -14.47
CA TYR A 313 -9.19 18.62 -13.60
C TYR A 313 -8.65 17.19 -13.68
N GLU A 314 -8.66 16.49 -12.55
CA GLU A 314 -8.52 15.03 -12.48
C GLU A 314 -9.93 14.40 -12.47
N TYR A 315 -10.13 13.36 -13.26
CA TYR A 315 -11.35 12.55 -13.28
C TYR A 315 -11.02 11.08 -13.01
N SER A 316 -11.70 10.48 -12.04
CA SER A 316 -11.64 9.03 -11.78
C SER A 316 -12.90 8.36 -12.31
N GLU A 317 -12.75 7.45 -13.27
CA GLU A 317 -13.88 6.67 -13.81
C GLU A 317 -14.42 5.69 -12.76
N ALA A 318 -13.52 5.01 -12.03
CA ALA A 318 -13.89 4.02 -11.01
C ALA A 318 -14.61 4.66 -9.81
N ALA A 319 -14.16 5.83 -9.37
CA ALA A 319 -14.74 6.53 -8.22
C ALA A 319 -15.86 7.50 -8.59
N ASN A 320 -16.04 7.79 -9.89
CA ASN A 320 -16.96 8.80 -10.40
C ASN A 320 -16.75 10.19 -9.75
N THR A 321 -15.48 10.60 -9.57
CA THR A 321 -15.10 11.85 -8.91
C THR A 321 -14.37 12.81 -9.86
N LYS A 322 -14.46 14.11 -9.55
CA LYS A 322 -13.79 15.22 -10.24
C LYS A 322 -13.05 16.09 -9.23
N THR A 323 -11.76 16.34 -9.45
CA THR A 323 -10.91 17.16 -8.58
C THR A 323 -10.33 18.34 -9.36
N ASP A 324 -10.47 19.58 -8.87
CA ASP A 324 -9.85 20.78 -9.45
C ASP A 324 -8.36 20.85 -9.09
N LEU A 325 -7.50 20.83 -10.10
CA LEU A 325 -6.03 20.86 -9.95
C LEU A 325 -5.44 22.26 -10.12
N ASN A 326 -6.26 23.31 -10.15
CA ASN A 326 -5.82 24.70 -10.34
C ASN A 326 -5.10 25.35 -9.15
N ILE A 327 -4.72 24.57 -8.14
CA ILE A 327 -4.13 25.08 -6.90
C ILE A 327 -2.84 25.87 -7.24
N ASN A 328 -2.83 27.16 -6.88
CA ASN A 328 -1.73 28.11 -7.09
C ASN A 328 -1.38 28.40 -8.56
N LEU A 329 -2.33 28.21 -9.47
CA LEU A 329 -2.20 28.67 -10.85
C LEU A 329 -3.05 29.93 -11.05
N ASN A 330 -2.40 31.10 -11.13
CA ASN A 330 -3.05 32.36 -11.52
C ASN A 330 -2.81 32.58 -13.02
N PHE A 331 -3.88 32.64 -13.80
CA PHE A 331 -3.83 32.72 -15.27
C PHE A 331 -4.49 33.99 -15.83
N ALA A 332 -4.69 35.01 -14.99
CA ALA A 332 -5.21 36.30 -15.43
C ALA A 332 -4.39 36.84 -16.61
N GLY A 333 -5.03 36.98 -17.77
CA GLY A 333 -4.41 37.53 -18.98
C GLY A 333 -3.99 36.55 -20.07
N ILE A 334 -4.25 35.24 -19.93
CA ILE A 334 -3.97 34.24 -20.99
C ILE A 334 -5.18 34.07 -21.93
N THR A 335 -5.04 34.35 -23.23
CA THR A 335 -6.05 34.14 -24.30
C THR A 335 -5.45 33.29 -25.44
N PRO A 336 -6.24 32.56 -26.26
CA PRO A 336 -5.80 31.31 -26.85
C PRO A 336 -5.46 31.47 -28.33
N SER A 337 -4.44 30.73 -28.73
CA SER A 337 -4.48 30.12 -30.06
C SER A 337 -3.48 28.98 -30.19
N SER A 338 -2.49 28.88 -29.28
CA SER A 338 -1.37 27.95 -29.50
C SER A 338 -0.38 27.80 -28.32
N GLN A 339 -0.72 28.27 -27.12
CA GLN A 339 0.30 28.66 -26.13
C GLN A 339 0.36 27.81 -24.87
N ILE A 340 -0.39 26.71 -24.77
CA ILE A 340 -0.40 25.84 -23.58
C ILE A 340 -0.41 24.38 -24.02
N LYS A 341 0.41 23.53 -23.38
CA LYS A 341 0.47 22.10 -23.66
C LYS A 341 0.60 21.26 -22.40
N LEU A 342 -0.10 20.13 -22.40
CA LEU A 342 -0.08 19.12 -21.35
C LEU A 342 0.71 17.91 -21.84
N ASN A 343 1.65 17.40 -21.05
CA ASN A 343 2.38 16.17 -21.38
C ASN A 343 2.72 15.39 -20.11
N LYS A 344 3.01 14.10 -20.23
CA LYS A 344 3.28 13.21 -19.09
C LYS A 344 4.66 12.59 -19.22
N ALA A 345 5.35 12.52 -18.09
CA ALA A 345 6.49 11.62 -17.90
C ALA A 345 6.24 10.82 -16.63
N LYS A 346 6.26 9.48 -16.68
CA LYS A 346 5.98 8.57 -15.54
C LYS A 346 4.99 9.13 -14.49
N ASP A 347 5.50 9.81 -13.46
CA ASP A 347 4.77 10.32 -12.30
C ASP A 347 4.62 11.87 -12.28
N LYS A 348 4.83 12.55 -13.40
CA LYS A 348 4.71 14.00 -13.56
C LYS A 348 3.80 14.35 -14.74
N LEU A 349 2.95 15.34 -14.51
CA LEU A 349 2.17 16.05 -15.51
C LEU A 349 2.82 17.41 -15.76
N TYR A 350 3.28 17.68 -16.97
CA TYR A 350 3.93 18.94 -17.36
C TYR A 350 2.94 19.87 -18.05
N LEU A 351 3.03 21.14 -17.69
CA LEU A 351 2.31 22.26 -18.27
C LEU A 351 3.33 23.27 -18.80
N ALA A 352 3.47 23.36 -20.12
CA ALA A 352 4.19 24.46 -20.77
C ALA A 352 3.20 25.55 -21.14
N TYR A 353 3.45 26.81 -20.78
CA TYR A 353 2.61 27.93 -21.17
C TYR A 353 3.41 29.20 -21.52
N LEU A 354 2.85 30.02 -22.40
CA LEU A 354 3.33 31.38 -22.66
C LEU A 354 2.63 32.39 -21.74
N ASP A 355 3.38 33.26 -21.09
CA ASP A 355 2.84 34.46 -20.47
C ASP A 355 2.64 35.54 -21.54
N LEU A 356 1.41 36.03 -21.72
CA LEU A 356 1.10 37.00 -22.78
C LEU A 356 1.65 38.41 -22.51
N THR A 357 1.89 38.75 -21.24
CA THR A 357 2.43 40.07 -20.86
C THR A 357 3.92 40.11 -21.16
N SER A 358 4.67 39.11 -20.71
CA SER A 358 6.12 39.04 -20.93
C SER A 358 6.49 38.44 -22.28
N GLN A 359 5.57 37.71 -22.92
CA GLN A 359 5.80 36.90 -24.13
C GLN A 359 6.86 35.82 -23.91
N LYS A 360 6.95 35.25 -22.71
CA LYS A 360 7.96 34.24 -22.36
C LYS A 360 7.35 32.92 -21.91
N VAL A 361 8.09 31.83 -22.15
CA VAL A 361 7.63 30.48 -21.82
C VAL A 361 7.98 30.12 -20.38
N THR A 362 7.04 29.50 -19.69
CA THR A 362 7.22 28.86 -18.39
C THR A 362 6.79 27.40 -18.46
N VAL A 363 7.52 26.50 -17.80
CA VAL A 363 7.11 25.11 -17.61
C VAL A 363 6.89 24.85 -16.13
N LYS A 364 5.75 24.24 -15.81
CA LYS A 364 5.43 23.71 -14.50
C LYS A 364 5.19 22.21 -14.57
N TYR A 365 5.37 21.50 -13.46
CA TYR A 365 4.99 20.11 -13.33
C TYR A 365 4.10 19.88 -12.10
N TYR A 366 3.26 18.85 -12.17
CA TYR A 366 2.44 18.35 -11.08
C TYR A 366 2.79 16.88 -10.86
N THR A 367 3.06 16.48 -9.62
CA THR A 367 3.43 15.09 -9.31
C THR A 367 2.18 14.23 -9.20
N ILE A 368 2.01 13.29 -10.13
CA ILE A 368 1.01 12.22 -10.09
C ILE A 368 1.51 11.15 -9.15
N LEU A 369 0.77 10.91 -8.07
CA LEU A 369 1.10 9.81 -7.18
C LEU A 369 0.56 8.50 -7.76
N PRO A 370 1.31 7.39 -7.67
CA PRO A 370 0.84 6.10 -8.14
C PRO A 370 -0.43 5.70 -7.38
N PRO A 371 -1.33 4.88 -7.98
CA PRO A 371 -2.41 4.25 -7.22
C PRO A 371 -1.78 3.47 -6.06
N ARG A 372 -2.04 3.90 -4.84
CA ARG A 372 -1.37 3.38 -3.64
C ARG A 372 -2.24 2.33 -2.99
N SER A 373 -1.73 1.10 -2.89
CA SER A 373 -2.36 0.06 -2.06
C SER A 373 -1.92 0.13 -0.58
N VAL A 374 -0.87 0.91 -0.26
CA VAL A 374 -0.22 0.93 1.06
C VAL A 374 -0.19 2.34 1.66
N ILE A 375 -0.51 2.44 2.96
CA ILE A 375 -0.28 3.61 3.81
C ILE A 375 0.85 3.31 4.81
N TYR A 376 1.77 4.25 5.01
CA TYR A 376 2.88 4.12 5.96
C TYR A 376 2.60 4.87 7.28
N VAL A 377 2.90 4.22 8.41
CA VAL A 377 2.74 4.78 9.76
C VAL A 377 4.04 4.64 10.54
N ASN A 378 4.54 5.74 11.09
CA ASN A 378 5.73 5.76 11.94
C ASN A 378 5.61 6.95 12.91
N GLU A 379 5.43 6.66 14.21
CA GLU A 379 5.32 7.69 15.26
C GLU A 379 6.53 8.64 15.31
N SER A 380 7.69 8.20 14.81
CA SER A 380 8.94 8.97 14.80
C SER A 380 9.19 9.74 13.48
N ALA A 381 8.28 9.64 12.50
CA ALA A 381 8.40 10.35 11.23
C ALA A 381 8.38 11.87 11.43
N LYS A 382 9.09 12.59 10.54
CA LYS A 382 9.27 14.05 10.60
C LYS A 382 8.86 14.77 9.32
N GLY A 383 8.48 14.02 8.28
CA GLY A 383 8.06 14.58 6.99
C GLY A 383 6.62 15.10 7.02
N ALA A 384 5.96 15.03 5.87
CA ALA A 384 4.68 15.71 5.64
C ALA A 384 3.45 15.08 6.33
N ASN A 385 3.60 13.99 7.10
CA ASN A 385 2.49 13.30 7.79
C ASN A 385 1.33 12.96 6.85
N SER A 386 1.64 12.38 5.70
CA SER A 386 0.69 12.07 4.62
C SER A 386 0.50 10.57 4.39
N GLY A 387 1.32 9.72 5.02
CA GLY A 387 1.28 8.27 4.84
C GLY A 387 1.82 7.77 3.50
N ASN A 388 2.49 8.65 2.75
CA ASN A 388 2.85 8.43 1.33
C ASN A 388 4.20 7.73 1.10
N SER A 389 5.05 7.74 2.12
CA SER A 389 6.39 7.15 2.17
C SER A 389 6.75 6.95 3.65
N TRP A 390 7.84 6.26 3.96
CA TRP A 390 8.32 6.21 5.35
C TRP A 390 8.74 7.58 5.89
N THR A 391 9.32 8.44 5.05
CA THR A 391 9.71 9.81 5.42
C THR A 391 8.49 10.65 5.79
N ASP A 392 7.41 10.52 5.01
CA ASP A 392 6.16 11.27 5.16
C ASP A 392 5.06 10.44 5.83
N ALA A 393 5.43 9.40 6.56
CA ALA A 393 4.48 8.49 7.20
C ALA A 393 3.57 9.24 8.19
N TYR A 394 2.36 8.71 8.41
CA TYR A 394 1.52 9.21 9.49
C TYR A 394 2.19 8.92 10.83
N THR A 395 2.20 9.92 11.71
CA THR A 395 2.70 9.81 13.10
C THR A 395 1.64 9.23 14.04
N SER A 396 0.38 9.19 13.60
CA SER A 396 -0.77 8.62 14.30
C SER A 396 -1.37 7.48 13.46
N LEU A 397 -1.54 6.31 14.08
CA LEU A 397 -2.21 5.18 13.41
C LEU A 397 -3.70 5.45 13.19
N ASN A 398 -4.37 6.20 14.07
CA ASN A 398 -5.77 6.57 13.84
C ASN A 398 -5.91 7.49 12.63
N ASP A 399 -5.01 8.45 12.44
CA ASP A 399 -5.04 9.33 11.27
C ASP A 399 -4.89 8.49 9.99
N ALA A 400 -4.03 7.48 10.00
CA ALA A 400 -3.89 6.56 8.87
C ALA A 400 -5.14 5.72 8.61
N LEU A 401 -5.80 5.23 9.66
CA LEU A 401 -7.05 4.45 9.56
C LEU A 401 -8.22 5.33 9.06
N ASP A 402 -8.33 6.56 9.53
CA ASP A 402 -9.39 7.51 9.16
C ASP A 402 -9.21 8.05 7.73
N ASN A 403 -7.97 8.12 7.23
CA ASN A 403 -7.66 8.59 5.87
C ASN A 403 -7.49 7.45 4.84
N ALA A 404 -7.73 6.20 5.22
CA ALA A 404 -7.72 5.09 4.29
C ALA A 404 -9.00 5.07 3.44
N ASP A 405 -8.87 5.45 2.16
CA ASP A 405 -9.96 5.37 1.18
C ASP A 405 -9.97 4.04 0.40
N ALA A 406 -10.93 3.88 -0.52
CA ALA A 406 -11.12 2.65 -1.31
C ALA A 406 -9.93 2.27 -2.21
N ASN A 407 -8.93 3.14 -2.39
CA ASN A 407 -7.72 2.83 -3.15
C ASN A 407 -6.70 2.04 -2.32
N PHE A 408 -6.81 2.06 -0.99
CA PHE A 408 -5.88 1.40 -0.08
C PHE A 408 -6.41 0.05 0.39
N SER A 409 -5.53 -0.94 0.53
CA SER A 409 -5.86 -2.24 1.12
C SER A 409 -4.93 -2.65 2.26
N GLU A 410 -3.78 -1.99 2.40
CA GLU A 410 -2.78 -2.29 3.44
C GLU A 410 -2.32 -1.03 4.19
N ILE A 411 -2.03 -1.19 5.47
CA ILE A 411 -1.34 -0.20 6.32
C ILE A 411 -0.11 -0.86 6.92
N TRP A 412 1.06 -0.28 6.71
CA TRP A 412 2.35 -0.75 7.25
C TRP A 412 2.79 0.15 8.40
N VAL A 413 3.04 -0.46 9.56
CA VAL A 413 3.29 0.26 10.81
C VAL A 413 4.69 -0.06 11.31
N ALA A 414 5.54 0.97 11.36
CA ALA A 414 6.88 0.87 11.92
C ALA A 414 6.84 0.56 13.42
N LYS A 415 7.92 -0.03 13.92
CA LYS A 415 8.15 -0.30 15.34
C LYS A 415 7.89 0.95 16.17
N GLY A 416 7.33 0.76 17.35
CA GLY A 416 6.86 1.86 18.18
C GLY A 416 5.71 1.44 19.07
N THR A 417 5.23 2.36 19.90
CA THR A 417 4.06 2.14 20.77
C THR A 417 2.94 3.09 20.41
N TYR A 418 1.88 2.56 19.81
CA TYR A 418 0.74 3.32 19.34
C TYR A 418 -0.41 3.16 20.32
N LYS A 419 -1.03 4.29 20.70
CA LYS A 419 -2.17 4.36 21.61
C LYS A 419 -3.43 4.80 20.85
N PRO A 420 -4.62 4.21 21.12
CA PRO A 420 -5.85 4.60 20.46
C PRO A 420 -6.29 6.04 20.71
N HIS A 421 -5.88 6.65 21.82
CA HIS A 421 -6.15 8.05 22.13
C HIS A 421 -5.15 8.56 23.17
N ALA A 422 -5.15 9.87 23.42
CA ALA A 422 -4.33 10.46 24.49
C ALA A 422 -4.90 10.20 25.90
N SER A 423 -6.23 10.08 26.04
CA SER A 423 -6.90 10.00 27.35
C SER A 423 -8.33 9.44 27.36
N ASP A 424 -8.88 9.07 26.20
CA ASP A 424 -10.29 8.66 26.09
C ASP A 424 -10.33 7.16 25.91
N ARG A 425 -10.64 6.49 27.01
CA ARG A 425 -10.66 5.03 27.09
C ARG A 425 -11.76 4.35 26.27
N SER A 426 -12.71 5.12 25.73
CA SER A 426 -13.72 4.59 24.81
C SER A 426 -13.19 4.40 23.38
N LYS A 427 -12.02 4.96 23.06
CA LYS A 427 -11.39 4.88 21.75
C LYS A 427 -10.57 3.61 21.58
N ALA A 428 -10.55 3.14 20.33
CA ALA A 428 -9.87 1.93 19.85
C ALA A 428 -9.36 2.21 18.43
N PHE A 429 -8.38 1.46 17.96
CA PHE A 429 -8.00 1.46 16.54
C PHE A 429 -9.10 0.79 15.71
N GLY A 430 -9.81 1.56 14.89
CA GLY A 430 -10.93 1.08 14.07
C GLY A 430 -10.47 0.57 12.71
N LEU A 431 -10.49 -0.75 12.50
CA LEU A 431 -10.05 -1.40 11.27
C LEU A 431 -11.23 -1.75 10.36
N SER A 432 -11.43 -1.01 9.27
CA SER A 432 -12.60 -1.17 8.39
C SER A 432 -12.27 -1.85 7.06
N GLY A 433 -12.04 -3.16 7.07
CA GLY A 433 -11.82 -3.95 5.85
C GLY A 433 -10.43 -3.78 5.24
N LEU A 434 -9.44 -3.46 6.08
CA LEU A 434 -8.06 -3.23 5.72
C LEU A 434 -7.15 -4.30 6.31
N LYS A 435 -5.95 -4.41 5.76
CA LYS A 435 -4.88 -5.26 6.28
C LYS A 435 -3.84 -4.44 7.01
N LEU A 436 -3.67 -4.71 8.29
CA LEU A 436 -2.76 -4.00 9.17
C LEU A 436 -1.52 -4.87 9.42
N PHE A 437 -0.34 -4.37 9.06
CA PHE A 437 0.95 -5.08 9.17
C PHE A 437 1.94 -4.34 10.08
N GLY A 438 2.44 -5.01 11.11
CA GLY A 438 3.52 -4.56 11.99
C GLY A 438 4.85 -5.25 11.68
N GLY A 439 5.93 -4.86 12.37
CA GLY A 439 7.25 -5.46 12.19
C GLY A 439 8.22 -4.67 11.31
N PHE A 440 7.92 -3.41 11.00
CA PHE A 440 8.76 -2.58 10.12
C PHE A 440 9.75 -1.71 10.90
N LEU A 441 10.95 -1.51 10.38
CA LEU A 441 11.93 -0.55 10.87
C LEU A 441 11.57 0.88 10.44
N GLY A 442 10.90 1.02 9.30
CA GLY A 442 10.52 2.31 8.71
C GLY A 442 11.43 2.73 7.54
N ASN A 443 12.00 1.78 6.81
CA ASN A 443 12.80 2.02 5.61
C ASN A 443 12.61 0.94 4.52
N GLU A 444 11.72 -0.02 4.76
CA GLU A 444 11.45 -1.14 3.87
C GLU A 444 10.74 -0.71 2.59
N THR A 445 11.04 -1.42 1.51
CA THR A 445 10.39 -1.25 0.20
C THR A 445 9.41 -2.39 -0.09
N LEU A 446 9.54 -3.53 0.60
CA LEU A 446 8.72 -4.72 0.40
C LEU A 446 8.23 -5.31 1.73
N LYS A 447 6.98 -5.80 1.79
CA LYS A 447 6.38 -6.40 2.99
C LYS A 447 7.22 -7.53 3.59
N LYS A 448 7.92 -8.31 2.75
CA LYS A 448 8.75 -9.45 3.19
C LYS A 448 10.02 -9.04 3.95
N GLU A 449 10.40 -7.77 3.90
CA GLU A 449 11.60 -7.24 4.58
C GLU A 449 11.33 -7.00 6.08
N ARG A 450 10.06 -7.02 6.51
CA ARG A 450 9.67 -6.88 7.92
C ARG A 450 10.29 -7.96 8.79
N ASP A 451 10.67 -7.58 10.01
CA ASP A 451 11.12 -8.48 11.06
C ASP A 451 10.24 -8.26 12.30
N VAL A 452 9.19 -9.06 12.40
CA VAL A 452 8.19 -8.96 13.48
C VAL A 452 8.76 -9.25 14.87
N LYS A 453 9.91 -9.92 14.97
CA LYS A 453 10.54 -10.25 16.26
C LYS A 453 11.43 -9.12 16.75
N THR A 454 12.13 -8.45 15.84
CA THR A 454 13.08 -7.38 16.18
C THR A 454 12.42 -6.01 16.17
N ASN A 455 11.59 -5.72 15.18
CA ASN A 455 10.94 -4.42 14.99
C ASN A 455 9.55 -4.44 15.63
N ILE A 456 9.51 -4.58 16.94
CA ILE A 456 8.25 -4.76 17.69
C ILE A 456 7.34 -3.53 17.50
N THR A 457 6.15 -3.78 16.97
CA THR A 457 5.07 -2.79 16.87
C THR A 457 4.02 -3.08 17.93
N ILE A 458 3.82 -2.15 18.86
CA ILE A 458 2.93 -2.30 20.01
C ILE A 458 1.67 -1.46 19.81
N LEU A 459 0.50 -2.08 19.90
CA LEU A 459 -0.78 -1.41 20.09
C LEU A 459 -1.14 -1.54 21.57
N SER A 460 -1.09 -0.44 22.32
CA SER A 460 -1.28 -0.46 23.77
C SER A 460 -2.55 0.30 24.16
N GLY A 461 -3.34 -0.32 25.04
CA GLY A 461 -4.46 0.31 25.72
C GLY A 461 -4.05 1.23 26.87
N ASP A 462 -2.77 1.20 27.30
CA ASP A 462 -2.22 2.00 28.38
C ASP A 462 -2.00 3.45 27.96
N LEU A 463 -2.97 4.30 28.28
CA LEU A 463 -2.99 5.70 27.86
C LEU A 463 -1.99 6.54 28.66
N ASN A 464 -1.73 6.18 29.92
CA ASN A 464 -0.83 6.91 30.82
C ASN A 464 0.60 6.34 30.90
N SER A 465 0.83 5.14 30.37
CA SER A 465 2.10 4.40 30.50
C SER A 465 2.52 4.15 31.95
N ASP A 466 1.58 3.85 32.84
CA ASP A 466 1.80 3.69 34.28
C ASP A 466 1.37 2.33 34.84
N ASP A 467 1.07 1.35 33.99
CA ASP A 467 0.62 0.03 34.41
C ASP A 467 1.66 -0.77 35.21
N THR A 468 1.23 -1.30 36.36
CA THR A 468 2.09 -2.04 37.32
C THR A 468 1.74 -3.52 37.47
N GLY A 469 0.67 -3.99 36.82
CA GLY A 469 0.22 -5.37 36.89
C GLY A 469 -1.12 -5.60 36.18
N VAL A 470 -1.58 -6.86 36.17
CA VAL A 470 -2.83 -7.29 35.52
C VAL A 470 -3.74 -7.93 36.56
N GLU A 471 -4.39 -7.10 37.38
CA GLU A 471 -5.34 -7.53 38.41
C GLU A 471 -6.56 -6.60 38.42
N PHE A 472 -7.75 -7.13 38.73
CA PHE A 472 -9.01 -6.36 38.77
C PHE A 472 -9.00 -5.18 39.75
N THR A 473 -8.10 -5.19 40.73
CA THR A 473 -7.96 -4.16 41.75
C THR A 473 -6.91 -3.10 41.42
N THR A 474 -6.19 -3.25 40.29
CA THR A 474 -5.11 -2.33 39.91
C THR A 474 -5.68 -1.02 39.42
N THR A 475 -5.41 0.08 40.12
CA THR A 475 -5.99 1.39 39.80
C THR A 475 -5.26 2.17 38.71
N THR A 476 -4.00 1.84 38.40
CA THR A 476 -3.24 2.49 37.31
C THR A 476 -3.90 2.25 35.96
N ARG A 477 -4.59 1.12 35.80
CA ARG A 477 -5.26 0.70 34.57
C ARG A 477 -6.61 1.35 34.30
N ASN A 478 -7.07 2.28 35.15
CA ASN A 478 -8.43 2.80 35.09
C ASN A 478 -8.68 3.70 33.87
N GLU A 479 -7.62 4.21 33.25
CA GLU A 479 -7.68 4.95 32.00
C GLU A 479 -7.63 4.03 30.76
N ASN A 480 -7.30 2.75 30.93
CA ASN A 480 -6.95 1.89 29.81
C ASN A 480 -8.12 1.77 28.85
N SER A 481 -7.83 1.84 27.56
CA SER A 481 -8.82 1.63 26.51
C SER A 481 -9.60 0.33 26.75
N TYR A 482 -10.93 0.38 26.63
CA TYR A 482 -11.76 -0.82 26.79
C TYR A 482 -11.39 -1.89 25.77
N ASN A 483 -11.19 -1.47 24.52
CA ASN A 483 -10.77 -2.32 23.41
C ASN A 483 -9.57 -1.64 22.76
N VAL A 484 -8.47 -2.36 22.53
CA VAL A 484 -7.32 -1.79 21.82
C VAL A 484 -7.61 -1.69 20.32
N VAL A 485 -8.14 -2.76 19.73
CA VAL A 485 -8.50 -2.83 18.30
C VAL A 485 -9.98 -3.20 18.15
N LYS A 486 -10.68 -2.47 17.27
CA LYS A 486 -12.04 -2.81 16.82
C LYS A 486 -12.02 -3.13 15.33
N VAL A 487 -12.36 -4.36 14.96
CA VAL A 487 -12.56 -4.76 13.56
C VAL A 487 -13.98 -4.38 13.16
N LEU A 488 -14.09 -3.48 12.19
CA LEU A 488 -15.33 -2.82 11.73
C LEU A 488 -15.76 -3.28 10.33
N GLY A 489 -14.87 -3.91 9.56
CA GLY A 489 -15.16 -4.38 8.20
C GLY A 489 -14.67 -5.79 7.92
N SER A 490 -15.35 -6.49 7.01
CA SER A 490 -15.00 -7.84 6.55
C SER A 490 -13.67 -7.89 5.80
N ASN A 491 -13.06 -9.07 5.69
CA ASN A 491 -11.77 -9.31 5.03
C ASN A 491 -10.59 -8.54 5.67
N SER A 492 -10.69 -8.28 6.97
CA SER A 492 -9.64 -7.59 7.73
C SER A 492 -8.54 -8.54 8.17
N GLU A 493 -7.30 -8.05 8.19
CA GLU A 493 -6.11 -8.81 8.62
C GLU A 493 -5.32 -8.00 9.63
N ILE A 494 -4.88 -8.63 10.72
CA ILE A 494 -4.01 -8.04 11.74
C ILE A 494 -2.79 -8.96 11.86
N ASP A 495 -1.62 -8.47 11.44
CA ASP A 495 -0.42 -9.29 11.36
C ASP A 495 0.80 -8.59 11.99
N GLY A 496 1.48 -9.25 12.93
CA GLY A 496 2.80 -8.81 13.42
C GLY A 496 2.76 -7.77 14.54
N PHE A 497 1.71 -7.74 15.35
CA PHE A 497 1.55 -6.78 16.45
C PHE A 497 1.66 -7.42 17.82
N THR A 498 2.23 -6.68 18.78
CA THR A 498 1.93 -6.90 20.20
C THR A 498 0.72 -6.04 20.57
N ILE A 499 -0.38 -6.66 20.99
CA ILE A 499 -1.62 -5.98 21.39
C ILE A 499 -1.81 -6.20 22.89
N GLN A 500 -1.75 -5.12 23.65
CA GLN A 500 -1.68 -5.21 25.10
C GLN A 500 -2.45 -4.11 25.83
N ASP A 501 -2.65 -4.36 27.13
CA ASP A 501 -3.16 -3.42 28.11
C ASP A 501 -4.61 -2.96 27.91
N GLY A 502 -5.41 -3.66 27.11
CA GLY A 502 -6.85 -3.40 27.05
C GLY A 502 -7.54 -3.74 28.37
N GLN A 503 -8.54 -2.94 28.77
CA GLN A 503 -9.32 -3.14 29.99
C GLN A 503 -10.82 -3.06 29.73
N ALA A 504 -11.41 -4.17 29.27
CA ALA A 504 -12.83 -4.25 28.97
C ALA A 504 -13.64 -4.48 30.27
N ASP A 505 -13.85 -3.42 31.04
CA ASP A 505 -14.61 -3.40 32.30
C ASP A 505 -15.76 -2.39 32.32
N GLY A 506 -16.18 -1.90 31.15
CA GLY A 506 -17.16 -0.83 31.00
C GLY A 506 -18.59 -1.18 31.42
N SER A 507 -19.55 -0.34 31.06
CA SER A 507 -20.93 -0.42 31.57
C SER A 507 -21.84 -1.41 30.86
N ASN A 508 -21.46 -1.90 29.68
CA ASN A 508 -22.28 -2.80 28.86
C ASN A 508 -21.42 -3.93 28.26
N ALA A 509 -22.08 -4.90 27.61
CA ALA A 509 -21.43 -6.08 27.04
C ALA A 509 -20.28 -5.74 26.09
N ASP A 510 -20.47 -4.79 25.18
CA ASP A 510 -19.47 -4.49 24.16
C ASP A 510 -18.22 -3.82 24.74
N LEU A 511 -18.37 -3.12 25.87
CA LEU A 511 -17.26 -2.54 26.63
C LEU A 511 -16.67 -3.49 27.69
N GLN A 512 -17.24 -4.69 27.83
CA GLN A 512 -16.81 -5.73 28.77
C GLN A 512 -16.21 -6.96 28.07
N GLU A 513 -16.14 -6.94 26.74
CA GLU A 513 -15.70 -8.04 25.88
C GLU A 513 -14.64 -7.52 24.88
N GLY A 514 -13.72 -8.39 24.44
CA GLY A 514 -12.75 -8.07 23.39
C GLY A 514 -11.70 -7.03 23.77
N SER A 515 -11.04 -7.19 24.92
CA SER A 515 -10.10 -6.18 25.44
C SER A 515 -8.93 -5.89 24.51
N ALA A 516 -8.33 -6.91 23.88
CA ALA A 516 -7.33 -6.70 22.84
C ALA A 516 -8.00 -6.46 21.48
N ILE A 517 -8.85 -7.40 21.05
CA ILE A 517 -9.49 -7.38 19.74
C ILE A 517 -10.98 -7.61 19.89
N PHE A 518 -11.75 -6.60 19.48
CA PHE A 518 -13.19 -6.66 19.37
C PHE A 518 -13.60 -6.79 17.90
N ILE A 519 -14.13 -7.95 17.50
CA ILE A 519 -14.67 -8.13 16.16
C ILE A 519 -16.16 -7.77 16.19
N ASN A 520 -16.57 -6.83 15.35
CA ASN A 520 -17.95 -6.39 15.29
C ASN A 520 -18.86 -7.50 14.73
N SER A 521 -20.16 -7.40 15.01
CA SER A 521 -21.13 -8.38 14.53
C SER A 521 -21.33 -8.28 13.01
N SER A 522 -21.74 -9.39 12.38
CA SER A 522 -22.09 -9.48 10.96
C SER A 522 -20.93 -9.17 10.00
N LEU A 523 -19.70 -9.42 10.45
CA LEU A 523 -18.50 -9.42 9.61
C LEU A 523 -18.22 -10.81 9.04
N GLU A 524 -17.42 -10.84 7.99
CA GLU A 524 -16.91 -12.06 7.37
C GLU A 524 -15.38 -11.99 7.24
N ASN A 525 -14.72 -13.13 7.44
CA ASN A 525 -13.29 -13.33 7.18
C ASN A 525 -12.38 -12.35 7.93
N VAL A 526 -11.94 -12.74 9.12
CA VAL A 526 -10.95 -12.00 9.91
C VAL A 526 -9.74 -12.89 10.15
N THR A 527 -8.54 -12.37 9.89
CA THR A 527 -7.28 -13.07 10.13
C THR A 527 -6.44 -12.33 11.16
N ILE A 528 -5.95 -13.06 12.15
CA ILE A 528 -5.02 -12.60 13.19
C ILE A 528 -3.79 -13.49 13.10
N SER A 529 -2.64 -12.94 12.70
CA SER A 529 -1.43 -13.72 12.46
C SER A 529 -0.19 -13.11 13.11
N ASN A 530 0.76 -13.94 13.54
CA ASN A 530 2.07 -13.48 14.06
C ASN A 530 1.95 -12.43 15.19
N CYS A 531 0.88 -12.49 16.00
CA CYS A 531 0.61 -11.50 17.03
C CYS A 531 1.00 -12.00 18.43
N ILE A 532 1.14 -11.06 19.36
CA ILE A 532 1.27 -11.32 20.79
C ILE A 532 0.14 -10.57 21.50
N LEU A 533 -0.77 -11.27 22.15
CA LEU A 533 -1.87 -10.66 22.92
C LEU A 533 -1.62 -10.90 24.40
N LYS A 534 -1.24 -9.83 25.12
CA LYS A 534 -0.85 -9.96 26.53
C LYS A 534 -1.31 -8.81 27.41
N ASN A 535 -1.35 -9.06 28.71
CA ASN A 535 -1.68 -8.06 29.72
C ASN A 535 -3.06 -7.43 29.55
N ASN A 536 -4.00 -8.13 28.90
CA ASN A 536 -5.35 -7.61 28.71
C ASN A 536 -6.27 -8.12 29.83
N LEU A 537 -7.23 -7.29 30.20
CA LEU A 537 -8.22 -7.57 31.24
C LEU A 537 -9.63 -7.56 30.63
N VAL A 538 -10.40 -8.62 30.86
CA VAL A 538 -11.78 -8.74 30.37
C VAL A 538 -12.76 -9.09 31.48
N LYS A 539 -13.83 -8.31 31.62
CA LYS A 539 -14.86 -8.54 32.65
C LYS A 539 -15.91 -9.54 32.21
N ARG A 540 -16.13 -9.75 30.90
CA ARG A 540 -17.19 -10.64 30.42
C ARG A 540 -16.80 -11.61 29.32
N GLY A 541 -16.01 -11.26 28.30
CA GLY A 541 -15.82 -12.22 27.21
C GLY A 541 -14.66 -11.91 26.30
N GLY A 542 -13.63 -12.76 26.37
CA GLY A 542 -12.55 -12.81 25.40
C GLY A 542 -11.59 -11.63 25.43
N THR A 543 -10.29 -11.92 25.50
CA THR A 543 -9.27 -10.99 25.00
C THR A 543 -9.49 -10.76 23.50
N ILE A 544 -9.93 -11.81 22.79
CA ILE A 544 -10.53 -11.74 21.46
C ILE A 544 -12.03 -12.05 21.57
N ARG A 545 -12.86 -11.16 21.04
CA ARG A 545 -14.32 -11.36 20.92
C ARG A 545 -14.72 -11.56 19.46
N ALA A 546 -15.48 -12.62 19.19
CA ALA A 546 -16.05 -12.95 17.88
C ALA A 546 -17.55 -13.29 18.02
N VAL A 547 -18.42 -12.28 18.07
CA VAL A 547 -19.85 -12.48 18.31
C VAL A 547 -20.65 -12.14 17.05
N ASP A 548 -21.47 -13.09 16.63
CA ASP A 548 -22.40 -13.02 15.52
C ASP A 548 -21.70 -12.68 14.19
N MET A 549 -20.51 -13.20 13.94
CA MET A 549 -19.87 -13.15 12.61
C MET A 549 -20.20 -14.41 11.79
N SER A 550 -20.00 -14.34 10.47
CA SER A 550 -20.08 -15.47 9.53
C SER A 550 -18.76 -15.64 8.78
N GLY A 551 -18.62 -16.69 7.97
CA GLY A 551 -17.38 -16.96 7.24
C GLY A 551 -16.30 -17.49 8.18
N SER A 552 -15.09 -16.92 8.13
CA SER A 552 -13.93 -17.44 8.87
C SER A 552 -13.32 -16.48 9.89
N LEU A 553 -12.84 -17.01 11.02
CA LEU A 553 -11.88 -16.39 11.93
C LEU A 553 -10.62 -17.25 12.00
N LYS A 554 -9.49 -16.73 11.54
CA LYS A 554 -8.20 -17.42 11.61
C LYS A 554 -7.29 -16.78 12.62
N ILE A 555 -6.72 -17.58 13.51
CA ILE A 555 -5.73 -17.19 14.50
C ILE A 555 -4.50 -18.08 14.28
N GLU A 556 -3.44 -17.51 13.72
CA GLU A 556 -2.28 -18.27 13.25
C GLU A 556 -0.98 -17.71 13.86
N ASN A 557 -0.04 -18.59 14.23
CA ASN A 557 1.30 -18.21 14.72
C ASN A 557 1.26 -17.15 15.83
N THR A 558 0.25 -17.20 16.70
CA THR A 558 -0.05 -16.14 17.66
C THR A 558 0.16 -16.64 19.08
N SER A 559 0.75 -15.79 19.93
CA SER A 559 0.88 -16.06 21.36
C SER A 559 -0.13 -15.25 22.16
N ILE A 560 -0.85 -15.89 23.08
CA ILE A 560 -1.86 -15.23 23.92
C ILE A 560 -1.56 -15.58 25.38
N HIS A 561 -1.12 -14.59 26.16
CA HIS A 561 -0.63 -14.88 27.50
C HIS A 561 -0.74 -13.75 28.52
N ASN A 562 -0.69 -14.10 29.81
CA ASN A 562 -0.80 -13.15 30.91
C ASN A 562 -2.04 -12.23 30.80
N ASN A 563 -3.15 -12.76 30.29
CA ASN A 563 -4.43 -12.06 30.27
C ASN A 563 -5.29 -12.49 31.46
N LEU A 564 -6.09 -11.58 31.99
CA LEU A 564 -6.98 -11.81 33.12
C LEU A 564 -8.44 -11.68 32.67
N GLY A 565 -9.26 -12.68 32.97
CA GLY A 565 -10.69 -12.65 32.65
C GLY A 565 -11.58 -13.15 33.77
N LEU A 566 -12.86 -12.75 33.76
CA LEU A 566 -13.91 -13.42 34.54
C LEU A 566 -14.54 -14.59 33.77
N PHE A 567 -14.51 -14.52 32.44
CA PHE A 567 -15.24 -15.43 31.57
C PHE A 567 -14.57 -15.49 30.19
N GLY A 568 -14.27 -16.71 29.71
CA GLY A 568 -13.70 -16.93 28.38
C GLY A 568 -12.47 -16.07 28.11
N THR A 569 -11.49 -16.06 29.02
CA THR A 569 -10.40 -15.07 29.06
C THR A 569 -9.70 -14.86 27.72
N VAL A 570 -9.46 -15.91 26.93
CA VAL A 570 -8.67 -15.84 25.70
C VAL A 570 -9.55 -15.51 24.50
N LEU A 571 -10.55 -16.35 24.23
CA LEU A 571 -11.43 -16.22 23.07
C LEU A 571 -12.87 -16.48 23.50
N TYR A 572 -13.76 -15.53 23.18
CA TYR A 572 -15.19 -15.72 23.28
C TYR A 572 -15.83 -15.63 21.90
N SER A 573 -16.39 -16.75 21.46
CA SER A 573 -17.10 -16.85 20.18
C SER A 573 -18.56 -17.21 20.41
N ARG A 574 -19.44 -16.51 19.71
CA ARG A 574 -20.87 -16.81 19.68
C ARG A 574 -21.39 -16.62 18.26
N ALA A 575 -22.14 -17.58 17.72
CA ALA A 575 -22.91 -17.34 16.51
C ALA A 575 -24.42 -17.44 16.82
N ASN A 576 -25.23 -16.91 15.90
CA ASN A 576 -26.67 -16.80 16.07
C ASN A 576 -27.37 -16.97 14.71
N ALA A 577 -28.59 -17.54 14.75
CA ALA A 577 -29.58 -17.76 13.71
C ALA A 577 -29.10 -17.64 12.25
N GLY A 578 -28.81 -18.79 11.62
CA GLY A 578 -28.48 -18.96 10.21
C GLY A 578 -26.99 -18.80 9.87
N LYS A 579 -26.17 -18.39 10.84
CA LYS A 579 -24.73 -18.15 10.61
C LYS A 579 -23.93 -19.45 10.63
N ILE A 580 -22.96 -19.52 9.72
CA ILE A 580 -21.90 -20.53 9.72
C ILE A 580 -20.60 -19.78 9.97
N LEU A 581 -19.88 -20.19 11.02
CA LEU A 581 -18.61 -19.61 11.42
C LEU A 581 -17.55 -20.71 11.54
N ASP A 582 -16.51 -20.62 10.73
CA ASP A 582 -15.33 -21.46 10.79
C ASP A 582 -14.23 -20.75 11.59
N ILE A 583 -13.66 -21.42 12.59
CA ILE A 583 -12.60 -20.88 13.45
C ILE A 583 -11.39 -21.80 13.38
N ASP A 584 -10.28 -21.28 12.88
CA ASP A 584 -9.01 -22.01 12.83
C ASP A 584 -8.03 -21.38 13.83
N ILE A 585 -7.55 -22.18 14.78
CA ILE A 585 -6.49 -21.82 15.74
C ILE A 585 -5.29 -22.71 15.43
N ILE A 586 -4.27 -22.15 14.80
CA ILE A 586 -3.15 -22.91 14.23
C ILE A 586 -1.82 -22.37 14.73
N ASN A 587 -0.89 -23.24 15.12
CA ASN A 587 0.45 -22.86 15.57
C ASN A 587 0.45 -21.81 16.70
N CYS A 588 -0.52 -21.87 17.60
CA CYS A 588 -0.67 -20.87 18.66
C CYS A 588 -0.10 -21.35 19.99
N LEU A 589 0.46 -20.41 20.77
CA LEU A 589 0.92 -20.65 22.13
C LEU A 589 0.07 -19.86 23.13
N ILE A 590 -0.78 -20.55 23.89
CA ILE A 590 -1.73 -19.97 24.83
C ILE A 590 -1.31 -20.36 26.25
N TYR A 591 -0.76 -19.41 27.01
CA TYR A 591 -0.20 -19.71 28.32
C TYR A 591 -0.39 -18.62 29.36
N ASP A 592 -0.31 -18.98 30.63
CA ASP A 592 -0.35 -18.02 31.74
C ASP A 592 -1.59 -17.12 31.75
N ASN A 593 -2.69 -17.52 31.09
CA ASN A 593 -3.94 -16.80 31.16
C ASN A 593 -4.66 -17.19 32.44
N LYS A 594 -5.15 -16.18 33.16
CA LYS A 594 -5.81 -16.32 34.45
C LYS A 594 -7.30 -16.05 34.27
N LEU A 595 -8.11 -16.99 34.71
CA LEU A 595 -9.54 -16.81 34.87
C LEU A 595 -9.79 -16.69 36.37
N ASN A 596 -10.38 -15.59 36.84
CA ASN A 596 -10.60 -15.37 38.25
C ASN A 596 -12.04 -14.88 38.50
N ASN A 597 -12.96 -15.80 38.76
CA ASN A 597 -14.34 -15.45 39.08
C ASN A 597 -14.60 -15.35 40.59
N ALA A 598 -13.58 -15.07 41.41
CA ALA A 598 -13.74 -14.94 42.86
C ALA A 598 -14.79 -13.87 43.20
N GLY A 599 -16.04 -14.30 43.44
CA GLY A 599 -17.21 -13.45 43.66
C GLY A 599 -18.43 -13.78 42.78
N ASP A 600 -18.27 -14.50 41.67
CA ASP A 600 -19.35 -14.94 40.78
C ASP A 600 -19.27 -16.46 40.53
N ALA A 601 -19.99 -17.23 41.36
CA ALA A 601 -20.05 -18.69 41.26
C ALA A 601 -20.85 -19.21 40.05
N THR A 602 -21.43 -18.33 39.23
CA THR A 602 -22.28 -18.72 38.09
C THR A 602 -21.54 -18.72 36.75
N SER A 603 -20.39 -18.04 36.68
CA SER A 603 -19.56 -17.98 35.48
C SER A 603 -18.76 -19.26 35.27
N PRO A 604 -18.82 -19.92 34.08
CA PRO A 604 -18.12 -21.18 33.87
C PRO A 604 -16.60 -20.96 33.75
N GLY A 605 -15.84 -21.91 34.31
CA GLY A 605 -14.38 -21.88 34.32
C GLY A 605 -13.77 -22.18 32.94
N VAL A 606 -13.77 -21.23 32.00
CA VAL A 606 -13.40 -21.46 30.59
C VAL A 606 -12.31 -20.51 30.08
N VAL A 607 -11.25 -21.06 29.46
CA VAL A 607 -10.18 -20.25 28.84
C VAL A 607 -10.63 -19.71 27.49
N ALA A 608 -11.13 -20.59 26.60
CA ALA A 608 -11.79 -20.21 25.36
C ALA A 608 -13.19 -20.84 25.29
N TRP A 609 -14.18 -20.07 24.86
CA TRP A 609 -15.57 -20.52 24.80
C TRP A 609 -16.19 -20.29 23.43
N PHE A 610 -16.55 -21.40 22.78
CA PHE A 610 -17.34 -21.49 21.56
C PHE A 610 -18.79 -21.81 21.92
N ARG A 611 -19.62 -20.78 21.93
CA ARG A 611 -21.02 -20.83 22.36
C ARG A 611 -21.95 -20.77 21.16
N GLN A 612 -22.99 -21.59 21.14
CA GLN A 612 -24.13 -21.40 20.22
C GLN A 612 -25.42 -21.25 21.02
N ASP A 613 -26.24 -20.25 20.69
CA ASP A 613 -27.51 -20.00 21.40
C ASP A 613 -28.76 -20.38 20.60
N SER A 614 -28.66 -20.46 19.27
CA SER A 614 -29.80 -20.76 18.39
C SER A 614 -29.34 -21.53 17.15
N ASN A 615 -30.17 -21.64 16.11
CA ASN A 615 -29.92 -22.38 14.88
C ASN A 615 -28.75 -21.81 14.04
N ALA A 616 -27.50 -22.05 14.46
CA ALA A 616 -26.28 -21.66 13.77
C ALA A 616 -25.19 -22.73 13.96
N THR A 617 -24.20 -22.73 13.08
CA THR A 617 -23.10 -23.71 13.06
C THR A 617 -21.77 -23.03 13.33
N GLN A 618 -21.00 -23.57 14.27
CA GLN A 618 -19.58 -23.23 14.45
C GLN A 618 -18.72 -24.47 14.20
N ASN A 619 -17.72 -24.34 13.33
CA ASN A 619 -16.71 -25.38 13.11
C ASN A 619 -15.37 -24.86 13.58
N ILE A 620 -14.78 -25.52 14.57
CA ILE A 620 -13.53 -25.12 15.21
C ILE A 620 -12.47 -26.16 14.92
N LYS A 621 -11.31 -25.72 14.44
CA LYS A 621 -10.10 -26.53 14.30
C LYS A 621 -9.00 -25.93 15.16
N VAL A 622 -8.40 -26.77 16.00
CA VAL A 622 -7.22 -26.41 16.80
C VAL A 622 -6.07 -27.33 16.42
N ILE A 623 -5.07 -26.78 15.73
CA ILE A 623 -4.00 -27.56 15.08
C ILE A 623 -2.65 -27.05 15.58
N ASN A 624 -1.72 -27.96 15.88
CA ASN A 624 -0.33 -27.62 16.26
C ASN A 624 -0.23 -26.53 17.34
N SER A 625 -1.12 -26.54 18.32
CA SER A 625 -1.20 -25.47 19.30
C SER A 625 -0.91 -26.00 20.70
N THR A 626 -0.31 -25.15 21.54
CA THR A 626 0.06 -25.50 22.92
C THR A 626 -0.69 -24.62 23.91
N PHE A 627 -1.49 -25.26 24.76
CA PHE A 627 -2.20 -24.65 25.88
C PHE A 627 -1.55 -25.13 27.19
N THR A 628 -0.90 -24.23 27.91
CA THR A 628 -0.16 -24.60 29.13
C THR A 628 -0.13 -23.50 30.18
N ALA A 629 0.04 -23.83 31.45
CA ALA A 629 0.11 -22.86 32.55
C ALA A 629 -1.11 -21.91 32.67
N ASN A 630 -2.25 -22.22 32.04
CA ASN A 630 -3.46 -21.42 32.23
C ASN A 630 -4.11 -21.80 33.57
N THR A 631 -4.55 -20.80 34.31
CA THR A 631 -5.03 -20.97 35.68
C THR A 631 -6.47 -20.52 35.83
N TYR A 632 -7.31 -21.35 36.46
CA TYR A 632 -8.65 -20.97 36.90
C TYR A 632 -8.72 -20.83 38.42
N ILE A 633 -9.14 -19.67 38.89
CA ILE A 633 -9.32 -19.35 40.30
C ILE A 633 -10.83 -19.21 40.53
N SER A 634 -11.41 -20.15 41.27
CA SER A 634 -12.83 -20.18 41.57
C SER A 634 -13.18 -19.92 43.03
N ALA A 635 -14.39 -19.42 43.26
CA ALA A 635 -15.06 -19.42 44.57
C ALA A 635 -15.91 -20.69 44.83
N GLY A 636 -15.95 -21.67 43.91
CA GLY A 636 -16.80 -22.87 44.01
C GLY A 636 -16.40 -24.06 43.11
N ASN A 637 -17.02 -25.22 43.32
CA ASN A 637 -16.65 -26.51 42.69
C ASN A 637 -17.27 -26.74 41.28
N SER A 638 -17.29 -25.73 40.42
CA SER A 638 -17.75 -25.89 39.03
C SER A 638 -16.68 -26.55 38.16
N GLU A 639 -17.08 -27.48 37.28
CA GLU A 639 -16.19 -28.04 36.26
C GLU A 639 -15.56 -26.93 35.39
N SER A 640 -14.35 -27.15 34.87
CA SER A 640 -13.58 -26.14 34.14
C SER A 640 -12.85 -26.75 32.96
N THR A 641 -12.81 -26.00 31.87
CA THR A 641 -12.34 -26.45 30.56
C THR A 641 -11.38 -25.44 29.94
N VAL A 642 -10.34 -25.92 29.26
CA VAL A 642 -9.48 -25.05 28.43
C VAL A 642 -10.30 -24.62 27.21
N LEU A 643 -10.81 -25.58 26.44
CA LEU A 643 -11.72 -25.32 25.32
C LEU A 643 -13.14 -25.75 25.68
N ASN A 644 -14.02 -24.77 25.84
CA ASN A 644 -15.42 -24.99 26.09
C ASN A 644 -16.24 -24.88 24.81
N ALA A 645 -16.99 -25.93 24.46
CA ALA A 645 -17.87 -25.96 23.32
C ALA A 645 -19.27 -26.36 23.75
N SER A 646 -20.24 -25.46 23.56
CA SER A 646 -21.60 -25.62 24.10
C SER A 646 -22.67 -25.23 23.08
N THR A 647 -23.76 -25.99 23.05
CA THR A 647 -24.83 -25.88 22.03
C THR A 647 -26.19 -25.56 22.64
N GLY A 648 -26.84 -24.52 22.12
CA GLY A 648 -28.23 -24.18 22.37
C GLY A 648 -29.19 -24.97 21.46
N SER A 649 -30.50 -24.76 21.65
CA SER A 649 -31.52 -25.48 20.88
C SER A 649 -31.41 -25.20 19.37
N GLY A 650 -31.20 -26.26 18.59
CA GLY A 650 -31.14 -26.21 17.12
C GLY A 650 -29.80 -25.78 16.53
N GLY A 651 -28.80 -25.44 17.34
CA GLY A 651 -27.45 -25.07 16.88
C GLY A 651 -26.45 -26.24 16.89
N MET A 652 -25.31 -26.06 16.22
CA MET A 652 -24.23 -27.05 16.17
C MET A 652 -22.87 -26.40 16.44
N VAL A 653 -22.09 -27.02 17.34
CA VAL A 653 -20.67 -26.72 17.53
C VAL A 653 -19.90 -27.99 17.25
N ASN A 654 -18.97 -27.92 16.30
CA ASN A 654 -18.05 -28.99 15.95
C ASN A 654 -16.64 -28.53 16.34
N LEU A 655 -16.01 -29.18 17.30
CA LEU A 655 -14.65 -28.87 17.72
C LEU A 655 -13.74 -30.08 17.47
N GLU A 656 -12.75 -29.88 16.62
CA GLU A 656 -11.70 -30.86 16.35
C GLU A 656 -10.34 -30.27 16.73
N THR A 657 -9.58 -31.02 17.53
CA THR A 657 -8.17 -30.69 17.78
C THR A 657 -7.25 -31.77 17.25
N SER A 658 -6.12 -31.36 16.70
CA SER A 658 -5.07 -32.28 16.27
C SER A 658 -3.66 -31.74 16.51
N ASN A 659 -2.70 -32.65 16.66
CA ASN A 659 -1.28 -32.34 16.84
C ASN A 659 -1.03 -31.30 17.95
N SER A 660 -1.81 -31.30 19.03
CA SER A 660 -1.83 -30.19 20.00
C SER A 660 -1.51 -30.65 21.42
N ILE A 661 -1.01 -29.74 22.25
CA ILE A 661 -0.63 -30.00 23.64
C ILE A 661 -1.56 -29.24 24.59
N TYR A 662 -2.14 -29.95 25.56
CA TYR A 662 -2.97 -29.46 26.65
C TYR A 662 -2.41 -29.97 27.98
N TYR A 663 -1.44 -29.28 28.54
CA TYR A 663 -0.71 -29.77 29.71
C TYR A 663 -0.38 -28.66 30.70
N GLY A 664 -0.47 -28.95 32.00
CA GLY A 664 -0.14 -27.99 33.04
C GLY A 664 -1.16 -26.85 33.20
N ASN A 665 -2.42 -27.08 32.83
CA ASN A 665 -3.51 -26.13 33.06
C ASN A 665 -4.25 -26.53 34.35
N PHE A 666 -4.34 -25.62 35.31
CA PHE A 666 -4.75 -25.94 36.70
C PHE A 666 -5.83 -25.01 37.25
N SER A 667 -6.68 -25.54 38.12
CA SER A 667 -7.49 -24.74 39.02
C SER A 667 -6.68 -24.34 40.27
N ASN A 668 -7.16 -23.37 41.04
CA ASN A 668 -6.64 -23.01 42.36
C ASN A 668 -6.64 -24.18 43.38
N SER A 669 -7.48 -25.20 43.18
CA SER A 669 -7.49 -26.46 43.93
C SER A 669 -6.45 -27.48 43.44
N ASN A 670 -5.52 -27.06 42.55
CA ASN A 670 -4.54 -27.90 41.87
C ASN A 670 -5.15 -29.05 41.05
N SER A 671 -6.44 -28.96 40.70
CA SER A 671 -7.07 -29.93 39.81
C SER A 671 -6.84 -29.55 38.35
N PHE A 672 -6.67 -30.55 37.48
CA PHE A 672 -6.49 -30.30 36.05
C PHE A 672 -7.77 -29.71 35.44
N LEU A 673 -7.61 -28.65 34.65
CA LEU A 673 -8.66 -28.24 33.73
C LEU A 673 -8.87 -29.35 32.70
N LYS A 674 -10.12 -29.61 32.34
CA LYS A 674 -10.43 -30.50 31.21
C LYS A 674 -9.94 -29.86 29.92
N SER A 675 -9.29 -30.61 29.05
CA SER A 675 -8.73 -30.07 27.82
C SER A 675 -9.86 -29.55 26.91
N LEU A 676 -10.88 -30.40 26.70
CA LEU A 676 -12.08 -30.11 25.92
C LEU A 676 -13.31 -30.47 26.75
N GLY A 677 -14.42 -29.74 26.55
CA GLY A 677 -15.69 -30.15 27.15
C GLY A 677 -16.76 -29.06 27.13
N ASN A 678 -17.73 -29.25 28.00
CA ASN A 678 -18.81 -28.29 28.26
C ASN A 678 -18.98 -28.17 29.78
N SER A 679 -18.69 -27.00 30.32
CA SER A 679 -18.78 -26.65 31.74
C SER A 679 -20.01 -25.79 32.03
N THR A 680 -21.02 -25.82 31.16
CA THR A 680 -22.22 -24.98 31.20
C THR A 680 -23.48 -25.83 31.27
N SER A 681 -24.64 -25.19 31.49
CA SER A 681 -25.95 -25.86 31.46
C SER A 681 -26.48 -26.14 30.05
N GLN A 682 -25.78 -25.72 28.99
CA GLN A 682 -26.17 -25.98 27.61
C GLN A 682 -25.86 -27.43 27.20
N SER A 683 -26.34 -27.85 26.02
CA SER A 683 -26.05 -29.18 25.48
C SER A 683 -24.60 -29.32 25.04
N ASN A 684 -24.14 -30.57 24.97
CA ASN A 684 -22.78 -30.89 24.55
C ASN A 684 -22.59 -30.65 23.05
N ALA A 685 -21.40 -30.20 22.69
CA ALA A 685 -20.92 -30.09 21.31
C ALA A 685 -20.41 -31.43 20.75
N ASN A 686 -20.16 -31.47 19.44
CA ASN A 686 -19.44 -32.57 18.80
C ASN A 686 -17.94 -32.36 18.99
N LEU A 687 -17.30 -33.25 19.75
CA LEU A 687 -15.87 -33.15 20.07
C LEU A 687 -15.06 -34.25 19.38
N LYS A 688 -13.89 -33.90 18.87
CA LYS A 688 -12.88 -34.82 18.30
C LYS A 688 -11.47 -34.42 18.70
N ALA A 689 -10.59 -35.40 18.93
CA ALA A 689 -9.20 -35.17 19.30
C ALA A 689 -8.25 -36.23 18.73
N TYR A 690 -7.21 -35.83 18.00
CA TYR A 690 -6.28 -36.76 17.35
C TYR A 690 -4.83 -36.33 17.58
N ASN A 691 -3.91 -37.24 17.89
CA ASN A 691 -2.48 -36.91 18.04
C ASN A 691 -2.28 -35.74 19.01
N CYS A 692 -2.65 -35.92 20.28
CA CYS A 692 -2.56 -34.84 21.27
C CYS A 692 -1.87 -35.31 22.53
N ILE A 693 -1.15 -34.40 23.19
CA ILE A 693 -0.74 -34.58 24.58
C ILE A 693 -1.79 -33.91 25.46
N ALA A 694 -2.44 -34.64 26.35
CA ALA A 694 -3.45 -34.13 27.26
C ALA A 694 -3.43 -34.87 28.60
N GLN A 695 -3.13 -34.15 29.69
CA GLN A 695 -3.04 -34.71 31.05
C GLN A 695 -4.34 -35.38 31.53
N ASP A 696 -5.49 -34.96 31.02
CA ASP A 696 -6.82 -35.51 31.34
C ASP A 696 -7.28 -36.62 30.37
N PHE A 697 -6.41 -37.02 29.43
CA PHE A 697 -6.69 -38.02 28.40
C PHE A 697 -7.93 -37.72 27.54
N MET A 698 -8.27 -36.42 27.39
CA MET A 698 -9.46 -35.98 26.63
C MET A 698 -10.72 -36.73 27.08
N ASN A 699 -10.95 -36.84 28.39
CA ASN A 699 -11.95 -37.76 28.95
C ASN A 699 -13.41 -37.41 28.58
N LYS A 700 -13.68 -36.17 28.15
CA LYS A 700 -14.99 -35.73 27.63
C LYS A 700 -15.20 -36.04 26.15
N VAL A 701 -14.18 -36.49 25.43
CA VAL A 701 -14.28 -36.90 24.03
C VAL A 701 -14.61 -38.39 23.96
N ALA A 702 -15.66 -38.73 23.20
CA ALA A 702 -16.08 -40.12 23.00
C ALA A 702 -14.95 -40.96 22.40
N GLY A 703 -14.82 -42.22 22.83
CA GLY A 703 -13.73 -43.11 22.43
C GLY A 703 -13.57 -43.29 20.91
N THR A 704 -14.68 -43.31 20.15
CA THR A 704 -14.66 -43.39 18.67
C THR A 704 -14.17 -42.11 17.99
N ASN A 705 -14.16 -41.00 18.73
CA ASN A 705 -13.82 -39.66 18.24
C ASN A 705 -12.46 -39.19 18.78
N LYS A 706 -11.68 -40.09 19.38
CA LYS A 706 -10.30 -39.79 19.77
C LYS A 706 -9.32 -40.93 19.45
N ALA A 707 -8.11 -40.56 19.06
CA ALA A 707 -7.03 -41.50 18.83
C ALA A 707 -5.67 -40.85 19.11
N ASN A 708 -4.68 -41.67 19.50
CA ASN A 708 -3.32 -41.22 19.82
C ASN A 708 -3.28 -40.05 20.83
N ILE A 709 -3.85 -40.27 22.01
CA ILE A 709 -3.82 -39.30 23.12
C ILE A 709 -2.77 -39.74 24.13
N ILE A 710 -1.79 -38.89 24.40
CA ILE A 710 -0.68 -39.14 25.32
C ILE A 710 -0.93 -38.33 26.60
N ALA A 711 -0.84 -38.95 27.78
CA ALA A 711 -0.99 -38.25 29.07
C ALA A 711 0.34 -37.86 29.72
N ASN A 712 1.47 -38.34 29.18
CA ASN A 712 2.80 -38.02 29.69
C ASN A 712 3.09 -36.53 29.60
N ASN A 713 3.98 -36.07 30.48
CA ASN A 713 4.51 -34.72 30.43
C ASN A 713 5.12 -34.43 29.05
N PRO A 714 4.81 -33.29 28.41
CA PRO A 714 5.45 -32.89 27.15
C PRO A 714 6.95 -32.57 27.31
N GLU A 715 7.48 -32.48 28.53
CA GLU A 715 8.91 -32.22 28.80
C GLU A 715 9.40 -30.94 28.10
N PHE A 716 8.80 -29.81 28.47
CA PHE A 716 9.25 -28.48 28.02
C PHE A 716 10.65 -28.15 28.56
N THR A 717 11.42 -27.37 27.80
CA THR A 717 12.82 -27.01 28.11
C THR A 717 12.97 -26.33 29.47
N ASP A 718 12.19 -25.27 29.75
CA ASP A 718 12.21 -24.60 31.06
C ASP A 718 10.90 -23.84 31.34
N ILE A 719 9.97 -24.49 32.04
CA ILE A 719 8.68 -23.91 32.42
C ILE A 719 8.84 -22.69 33.34
N SER A 720 9.88 -22.65 34.18
CA SER A 720 10.09 -21.57 35.14
C SER A 720 10.46 -20.26 34.46
N LEU A 721 11.16 -20.36 33.32
CA LEU A 721 11.50 -19.24 32.45
C LEU A 721 10.47 -18.99 31.34
N LYS A 722 9.32 -19.69 31.38
CA LYS A 722 8.28 -19.65 30.33
C LYS A 722 8.81 -20.08 28.95
N ASP A 723 9.83 -20.93 28.92
CA ASP A 723 10.33 -21.59 27.73
C ASP A 723 9.60 -22.92 27.52
N PHE A 724 8.58 -22.88 26.66
CA PHE A 724 7.75 -24.02 26.32
C PHE A 724 8.20 -24.75 25.06
N THR A 725 9.43 -24.50 24.58
CA THR A 725 10.02 -25.34 23.53
C THR A 725 10.19 -26.78 24.03
N LEU A 726 10.25 -27.73 23.12
CA LEU A 726 10.36 -29.15 23.46
C LEU A 726 11.81 -29.49 23.87
N SER A 727 11.99 -30.25 24.94
CA SER A 727 13.28 -30.86 25.26
C SER A 727 13.55 -32.08 24.37
N SER A 728 14.80 -32.54 24.31
CA SER A 728 15.20 -33.69 23.49
C SER A 728 14.57 -35.04 23.87
N THR A 729 13.89 -35.11 25.03
CA THR A 729 13.19 -36.30 25.51
C THR A 729 11.67 -36.17 25.43
N SER A 730 11.17 -35.12 24.78
CA SER A 730 9.74 -34.86 24.68
C SER A 730 9.01 -35.98 23.92
N PRO A 731 7.87 -36.48 24.44
CA PRO A 731 7.00 -37.39 23.70
C PRO A 731 6.21 -36.70 22.57
N ALA A 732 6.34 -35.38 22.42
CA ALA A 732 5.71 -34.65 21.33
C ALA A 732 6.47 -34.79 20.00
N ILE A 733 7.76 -35.14 20.07
CA ILE A 733 8.68 -35.17 18.92
C ILE A 733 8.28 -36.30 17.95
N ASP A 734 8.23 -35.98 16.66
CA ASP A 734 7.95 -36.87 15.52
C ASP A 734 6.68 -37.73 15.71
N SER A 735 5.69 -37.21 16.46
CA SER A 735 4.52 -37.99 16.95
C SER A 735 3.16 -37.46 16.49
N GLY A 736 3.16 -36.39 15.69
CA GLY A 736 1.97 -35.82 15.07
C GLY A 736 1.54 -36.51 13.77
N ASP A 737 0.54 -35.93 13.12
CA ASP A 737 -0.01 -36.36 11.84
C ASP A 737 0.12 -35.25 10.80
N ASN A 738 1.01 -35.45 9.82
CA ASN A 738 1.26 -34.49 8.74
C ASN A 738 0.00 -34.16 7.92
N THR A 739 -0.97 -35.08 7.82
CA THR A 739 -2.19 -34.87 7.01
C THR A 739 -3.13 -33.83 7.61
N LYS A 740 -2.94 -33.49 8.89
CA LYS A 740 -3.70 -32.46 9.60
C LYS A 740 -3.13 -31.06 9.43
N LEU A 741 -1.88 -30.92 8.96
CA LEU A 741 -1.24 -29.63 8.73
C LEU A 741 -1.82 -28.96 7.48
N PRO A 742 -2.37 -27.73 7.57
CA PRO A 742 -2.77 -26.97 6.38
C PRO A 742 -1.56 -26.65 5.49
N ALA A 743 -1.69 -26.82 4.17
CA ALA A 743 -0.57 -26.64 3.23
C ALA A 743 0.04 -25.23 3.22
N SER A 744 -0.70 -24.20 3.66
CA SER A 744 -0.21 -22.83 3.79
C SER A 744 0.72 -22.62 4.99
N ILE A 745 0.77 -23.57 5.92
CA ILE A 745 1.57 -23.49 7.15
C ILE A 745 2.83 -24.33 6.98
N THR A 746 3.94 -23.67 6.73
CA THR A 746 5.25 -24.32 6.54
C THR A 746 6.19 -24.13 7.72
N LYS A 747 5.90 -23.15 8.59
CA LYS A 747 6.75 -22.81 9.72
C LYS A 747 6.05 -23.01 11.06
N ASP A 748 6.81 -23.26 12.13
CA ASP A 748 6.34 -23.19 13.51
C ASP A 748 6.30 -21.74 14.03
N ILE A 749 5.89 -21.55 15.30
CA ILE A 749 5.76 -20.20 15.89
C ILE A 749 7.11 -19.46 16.02
N LEU A 750 8.24 -20.18 15.99
CA LEU A 750 9.59 -19.60 16.01
C LEU A 750 10.16 -19.43 14.59
N GLY A 751 9.42 -19.78 13.54
CA GLY A 751 9.88 -19.67 12.15
C GLY A 751 10.74 -20.86 11.68
N ASN A 752 10.81 -21.94 12.46
CA ASN A 752 11.44 -23.19 12.07
C ASN A 752 10.54 -23.95 11.08
N GLU A 753 11.09 -24.79 10.20
CA GLU A 753 10.25 -25.67 9.36
C GLU A 753 9.37 -26.56 10.24
N ARG A 754 8.09 -26.68 9.88
CA ARG A 754 7.07 -27.37 10.69
C ARG A 754 7.07 -28.90 10.52
N ILE A 755 7.71 -29.42 9.48
CA ILE A 755 7.95 -30.86 9.34
C ILE A 755 9.47 -31.04 9.24
N PHE A 756 10.06 -31.52 10.32
CA PHE A 756 11.45 -31.96 10.39
C PHE A 756 11.49 -33.49 10.48
N ASN A 757 12.60 -34.13 10.10
CA ASN A 757 12.79 -35.60 10.20
C ASN A 757 11.66 -36.50 9.65
N THR A 758 10.80 -35.99 8.76
CA THR A 758 9.62 -36.60 8.11
C THR A 758 8.28 -36.51 8.83
N THR A 759 8.22 -36.25 10.14
CA THR A 759 6.95 -36.21 10.89
C THR A 759 6.87 -34.95 11.74
N ILE A 760 5.71 -34.30 11.73
CA ILE A 760 5.43 -33.12 12.55
C ILE A 760 5.43 -33.42 14.06
N ASP A 761 5.96 -32.50 14.86
CA ASP A 761 5.82 -32.56 16.32
C ASP A 761 4.43 -32.09 16.77
N MET A 762 3.96 -32.60 17.91
CA MET A 762 2.77 -32.06 18.55
C MET A 762 3.06 -30.70 19.22
N GLY A 763 2.17 -29.73 19.06
CA GLY A 763 2.21 -28.42 19.71
C GLY A 763 2.80 -27.30 18.85
N ALA A 764 2.98 -26.12 19.46
CA ALA A 764 3.34 -24.88 18.78
C ALA A 764 4.78 -24.84 18.21
N PHE A 765 5.65 -25.74 18.65
CA PHE A 765 7.08 -25.76 18.33
C PHE A 765 7.47 -27.04 17.62
N GLU A 766 8.43 -26.94 16.70
CA GLU A 766 9.13 -28.08 16.10
C GLU A 766 10.53 -28.20 16.73
N PHE A 767 10.89 -29.38 17.21
CA PHE A 767 12.19 -29.69 17.78
C PHE A 767 13.24 -29.94 16.69
N GLY A 768 14.47 -29.48 16.93
CA GLY A 768 15.63 -29.76 16.06
C GLY A 768 15.62 -29.03 14.71
N SER A 769 14.47 -28.53 14.26
CA SER A 769 14.34 -27.62 13.14
C SER A 769 14.90 -26.25 13.54
N SER A 770 15.97 -25.80 12.88
CA SER A 770 16.49 -24.44 13.04
C SER A 770 16.73 -23.85 11.66
N PRO A 771 16.15 -22.69 11.31
CA PRO A 771 16.45 -22.05 10.05
C PRO A 771 17.93 -21.65 10.06
N LEU A 772 18.64 -21.97 8.97
CA LEU A 772 19.93 -21.36 8.65
C LEU A 772 19.70 -19.87 8.36
N SER A 773 19.45 -19.07 9.39
CA SER A 773 19.28 -17.62 9.28
C SER A 773 20.64 -16.94 9.35
N LEU A 774 20.95 -16.14 8.32
CA LEU A 774 22.10 -15.23 8.29
C LEU A 774 21.85 -13.93 9.07
N ASN A 775 20.66 -13.71 9.64
CA ASN A 775 20.22 -12.36 10.02
C ASN A 775 20.32 -12.00 11.51
N ASN A 776 20.92 -12.85 12.36
CA ASN A 776 21.12 -12.53 13.79
C ASN A 776 22.59 -12.33 14.20
N VAL A 777 23.48 -12.09 13.22
CA VAL A 777 24.87 -11.71 13.52
C VAL A 777 24.99 -10.20 13.79
N ASP A 778 24.16 -9.34 13.19
CA ASP A 778 24.50 -7.91 13.08
C ASP A 778 23.95 -6.93 14.15
N LEU A 779 23.00 -7.32 15.02
CA LEU A 779 22.48 -6.40 16.06
C LEU A 779 23.02 -6.64 17.47
N LEU A 780 23.63 -7.79 17.72
CA LEU A 780 24.31 -8.08 18.99
C LEU A 780 25.80 -7.76 18.93
N GLU A 781 26.36 -7.55 17.74
CA GLU A 781 27.76 -7.20 17.58
C GLU A 781 28.13 -5.84 18.20
N ASN A 782 27.20 -4.88 18.19
CA ASN A 782 27.47 -3.50 18.60
C ASN A 782 27.45 -3.21 20.11
N LYS A 783 27.05 -4.15 20.97
CA LYS A 783 27.00 -3.94 22.44
C LYS A 783 28.12 -4.60 23.23
N ILE A 784 28.84 -5.56 22.65
CA ILE A 784 29.97 -6.24 23.30
C ILE A 784 31.22 -6.07 22.44
N THR A 785 32.17 -5.26 22.89
CA THR A 785 33.43 -4.97 22.18
C THR A 785 34.63 -5.42 22.98
N ILE A 786 35.68 -5.86 22.28
CA ILE A 786 36.95 -6.30 22.88
C ILE A 786 38.05 -5.33 22.44
N PHE A 787 38.76 -4.74 23.39
CA PHE A 787 39.86 -3.82 23.08
C PHE A 787 40.98 -3.85 24.15
N PRO A 788 42.24 -3.55 23.76
CA PRO A 788 42.68 -3.44 22.37
C PRO A 788 42.56 -4.79 21.65
N ASN A 789 42.36 -4.76 20.34
CA ASN A 789 42.40 -5.95 19.50
C ASN A 789 42.87 -5.50 18.11
N PRO A 790 44.14 -5.73 17.73
CA PRO A 790 45.10 -6.68 18.33
C PRO A 790 45.63 -6.27 19.72
N ALA A 791 46.05 -7.26 20.52
CA ALA A 791 46.45 -7.07 21.93
C ALA A 791 47.80 -7.71 22.26
N ASN A 792 48.55 -7.07 23.18
CA ASN A 792 49.83 -7.61 23.68
C ASN A 792 49.66 -8.33 25.02
N ASN A 793 49.27 -7.63 26.08
CA ASN A 793 49.26 -8.21 27.43
C ASN A 793 47.87 -8.35 28.01
N PHE A 794 46.94 -7.44 27.68
CA PHE A 794 45.60 -7.43 28.25
C PHE A 794 44.56 -7.13 27.18
N ILE A 795 43.34 -7.63 27.41
CA ILE A 795 42.13 -7.24 26.68
C ILE A 795 41.03 -6.85 27.67
N ASN A 796 40.19 -5.92 27.27
CA ASN A 796 39.01 -5.47 28.00
C ASN A 796 37.75 -5.81 27.20
N ILE A 797 36.71 -6.22 27.91
CA ILE A 797 35.37 -6.46 27.35
C ILE A 797 34.46 -5.32 27.83
N LYS A 798 34.03 -4.47 26.90
CA LYS A 798 32.96 -3.49 27.17
C LYS A 798 31.62 -4.11 26.82
N THR A 799 30.71 -4.10 27.80
CA THR A 799 29.37 -4.67 27.75
C THR A 799 28.49 -3.97 28.77
N ASP A 800 27.19 -3.89 28.50
CA ASP A 800 26.18 -3.38 29.43
C ASP A 800 25.80 -4.41 30.52
N SER A 801 26.20 -5.67 30.38
CA SER A 801 25.91 -6.73 31.37
C SER A 801 26.79 -6.59 32.61
N ASN A 802 26.21 -6.84 33.79
CA ASN A 802 26.96 -6.78 35.05
C ASN A 802 27.90 -7.97 35.18
N THR A 803 27.42 -9.17 34.87
CA THR A 803 28.16 -10.42 34.99
C THR A 803 28.43 -11.07 33.62
N ILE A 804 29.63 -11.61 33.43
CA ILE A 804 30.02 -12.34 32.22
C ILE A 804 30.81 -13.62 32.56
N LEU A 805 30.84 -14.56 31.63
CA LEU A 805 31.72 -15.72 31.62
C LEU A 805 32.41 -15.81 30.26
N VAL A 806 33.73 -15.71 30.27
CA VAL A 806 34.58 -15.73 29.08
C VAL A 806 35.32 -17.06 29.01
N ARG A 807 35.21 -17.73 27.87
CA ARG A 807 36.03 -18.89 27.51
C ARG A 807 36.80 -18.57 26.25
N MET A 808 38.12 -18.73 26.29
CA MET A 808 38.99 -18.50 25.14
C MET A 808 39.48 -19.81 24.57
N PHE A 809 39.44 -19.94 23.25
CA PHE A 809 39.85 -21.13 22.50
C PHE A 809 40.92 -20.77 21.48
N ASN A 810 41.88 -21.67 21.25
CA ASN A 810 42.74 -21.60 20.07
C ASN A 810 41.98 -22.09 18.81
N LEU A 811 42.59 -21.97 17.63
CA LEU A 811 41.95 -22.40 16.37
C LEU A 811 41.72 -23.92 16.25
N LEU A 812 42.33 -24.73 17.12
CA LEU A 812 42.08 -26.17 17.20
C LEU A 812 40.91 -26.52 18.16
N GLY A 813 40.20 -25.52 18.67
CA GLY A 813 39.07 -25.70 19.60
C GLY A 813 39.48 -26.03 21.04
N LYS A 814 40.79 -26.01 21.37
CA LYS A 814 41.25 -26.22 22.75
C LYS A 814 41.02 -24.95 23.57
N GLN A 815 40.31 -25.07 24.69
CA GLN A 815 40.15 -23.98 25.66
C GLN A 815 41.51 -23.65 26.30
N VAL A 816 41.94 -22.39 26.20
CA VAL A 816 43.21 -21.90 26.74
C VAL A 816 43.02 -21.01 27.97
N LEU A 817 41.83 -20.45 28.17
CA LEU A 817 41.51 -19.58 29.32
C LEU A 817 40.01 -19.64 29.64
N LYS A 818 39.66 -19.53 30.92
CA LYS A 818 38.29 -19.33 31.42
C LYS A 818 38.33 -18.31 32.55
N THR A 819 37.50 -17.27 32.48
CA THR A 819 37.41 -16.20 33.50
C THR A 819 36.05 -15.53 33.45
N ASP A 820 35.65 -14.86 34.53
CA ASP A 820 34.51 -13.95 34.62
C ASP A 820 34.93 -12.47 34.64
N ALA A 821 36.23 -12.19 34.59
CA ALA A 821 36.77 -10.83 34.58
C ALA A 821 36.55 -10.11 33.25
N LYS A 822 36.22 -8.81 33.30
CA LYS A 822 36.11 -7.94 32.12
C LYS A 822 37.48 -7.47 31.60
N ASN A 823 38.50 -7.42 32.46
CA ASN A 823 39.90 -7.21 32.09
C ASN A 823 40.62 -8.56 32.20
N ILE A 824 41.26 -8.99 31.10
CA ILE A 824 41.82 -10.34 30.98
C ILE A 824 43.29 -10.23 30.60
N ASP A 825 44.16 -10.80 31.45
CA ASP A 825 45.58 -10.98 31.16
C ASP A 825 45.78 -12.13 30.15
N ILE A 826 46.44 -11.81 29.04
CA ILE A 826 46.77 -12.73 27.94
C ILE A 826 48.28 -12.77 27.67
N SER A 827 49.10 -12.23 28.57
CA SER A 827 50.57 -12.20 28.44
C SER A 827 51.19 -13.58 28.25
N ASN A 828 50.60 -14.62 28.87
CA ASN A 828 51.04 -16.00 28.81
C ASN A 828 50.62 -16.74 27.51
N LEU A 829 49.83 -16.11 26.64
CA LEU A 829 49.38 -16.71 25.38
C LEU A 829 50.41 -16.48 24.27
N ARG A 830 50.62 -17.50 23.43
CA ARG A 830 51.46 -17.38 22.22
C ARG A 830 50.79 -16.44 21.20
N LYS A 831 51.59 -15.77 20.38
CA LYS A 831 51.10 -14.98 19.24
C LYS A 831 50.19 -15.82 18.36
N GLY A 832 49.04 -15.27 17.96
CA GLY A 832 48.07 -16.02 17.16
C GLY A 832 46.62 -15.53 17.32
N ILE A 833 45.72 -16.22 16.63
CA ILE A 833 44.28 -15.95 16.64
C ILE A 833 43.60 -16.83 17.69
N TYR A 834 42.74 -16.21 18.49
CA TYR A 834 41.92 -16.88 19.48
C TYR A 834 40.45 -16.51 19.31
N LEU A 835 39.56 -17.42 19.69
CA LEU A 835 38.12 -17.21 19.73
C LEU A 835 37.67 -17.05 21.18
N LEU A 836 37.01 -15.95 21.50
CA LEU A 836 36.42 -15.71 22.81
C LEU A 836 34.93 -15.94 22.75
N LYS A 837 34.46 -16.94 23.49
CA LYS A 837 33.04 -17.15 23.78
C LYS A 837 32.70 -16.43 25.07
N ILE A 838 31.91 -15.37 24.99
CA ILE A 838 31.44 -14.57 26.12
C ILE A 838 29.97 -14.92 26.36
N THR A 839 29.64 -15.29 27.59
CA THR A 839 28.27 -15.59 28.03
C THR A 839 27.87 -14.56 29.08
N THR A 840 26.72 -13.92 28.95
CA THR A 840 26.20 -12.93 29.90
C THR A 840 25.24 -13.58 30.90
N GLU A 841 24.88 -12.86 31.96
CA GLU A 841 23.98 -13.34 33.03
C GLU A 841 22.59 -13.78 32.57
N ASN A 842 22.09 -13.25 31.46
CA ASN A 842 20.84 -13.66 30.82
C ASN A 842 21.01 -14.82 29.83
N GLY A 843 22.07 -15.62 29.96
CA GLY A 843 22.32 -16.83 29.15
C GLY A 843 22.78 -16.57 27.71
N LYS A 844 22.81 -15.32 27.27
CA LYS A 844 23.19 -14.94 25.90
C LYS A 844 24.68 -15.17 25.65
N GLN A 845 24.99 -15.73 24.48
CA GLN A 845 26.36 -16.10 24.10
C GLN A 845 26.81 -15.33 22.85
N ILE A 846 28.07 -14.90 22.84
CA ILE A 846 28.68 -14.23 21.68
C ILE A 846 30.10 -14.72 21.46
N ILE A 847 30.52 -14.79 20.20
CA ILE A 847 31.88 -15.19 19.82
C ILE A 847 32.60 -13.99 19.21
N ARG A 848 33.85 -13.77 19.62
CA ARG A 848 34.72 -12.71 19.10
C ARG A 848 36.09 -13.26 18.74
N LYS A 849 36.62 -12.81 17.61
CA LYS A 849 38.00 -13.04 17.22
C LYS A 849 38.92 -12.07 17.98
N MET A 850 39.97 -12.57 18.59
CA MET A 850 41.05 -11.77 19.19
C MET A 850 42.39 -12.14 18.53
N LEU A 851 43.21 -11.13 18.25
CA LEU A 851 44.56 -11.28 17.74
C LEU A 851 45.58 -10.93 18.84
N LYS A 852 46.39 -11.92 19.23
CA LYS A 852 47.53 -11.75 20.15
C LYS A 852 48.78 -11.45 19.32
N ASN A 853 49.37 -10.29 19.57
CA ASN A 853 50.62 -9.84 18.95
C ASN A 853 51.88 -10.31 19.67
#